data_AF-A0A9C9G346-F1
#
_entry.id   AF-A0A9C9G346-F1
#
_cell.length_a   1.000
_cell.length_b   1.000
_cell.length_c   1.000
_cell.angle_alpha   90.00
_cell.angle_beta   90.00
_cell.angle_gamma   90.00
#
_symmetry.space_group_name_H-M   'P 1'
#
loop_
_entity.id
_entity.type
_entity.pdbx_description
1 polymer ?
#
loop_
_entity_poly.entity_id
_entity_poly.type
_entity_poly.pdbx_seq_one_letter_code
_entity_poly.pdbx_strand_id
1 'polypeptide(L)'
;MCYVHWGLFEQPSLNLDDVEIPIKCISSDNLPSSQDIVELLTENTANIELLQKKFPQCNLQSILSDVTDFQMDPQDFEQAVAGLSLADHKSGTHFYVAPANETILADIRSEQGGRNKDFSKCLLGFCNSTFAEDGPPPVETAFRFWPTDSQFEDLIGPGEFFTKEDLALSDQFVSGEIDEYGQFKGMVRVYDQEYPDHIISWKDGGGKQTACGPFRVEFGYLQGVQRESMADPEDWVRLNQKLEKIGGVYVYRDRIRILPYGNSDIDWLDIELRRNKGMGYYFFKYRDIYGAVCLTKQSNAKLQEKAGREGFQKDKAYRQFKSVLENLFIQLAADFFRKEAPLGGYFQERKDEMDRLERARRKRDQQTTTKRNKLTNALDVFFSKTQESIPETEIAALRQHVRNRMKIASEMSDPDDASAELLDAEREANQKLAELQATYTIARPRGVGLTKKLTRDWEAYKMEQVRLEEEIFTPFVKEVGETLGSMAAQAKIYIDQRRRLQELIQNIADKQNAQMRTEATALQKTTGDTKKAAVNTARSALKELRDAIEEVKDDLAHKDLSDLQPQEIEEVRSTYEQRIDAVALRNTEKLGSVRELLAGITEGLEQRMEINQLDMTEAMETEIQSLREQADTDEELVQLGLAVAVINHEFVAAIKMIRSQLRELRSWARANDDLLPIYQEIRANFDHLDAHLNLFTPLQRRLYRKQIDIRGKEIVHYVRALFSVRLERHHIHLDATQEFLDSTVQSYPSTIYPVFVNLIDNFIFWLKDKPGERMISLDYTNGVYHIENNGPPIHKRDLEAIFEQGFSRKPRGRGLGLYISRRVLSKEGMTLSLDPERNPDEGVRFNLSWNKNND
;
A
#
# COMPACT_ATOMS: atom_id res chain seq x y z
N MET A 1 -43.79 -1.38 -29.92
CA MET A 1 -43.84 -0.86 -28.54
C MET A 1 -45.12 -1.36 -27.89
N CYS A 2 -45.07 -1.73 -26.61
CA CYS A 2 -46.25 -2.04 -25.81
C CYS A 2 -46.02 -1.54 -24.38
N TYR A 3 -47.11 -1.33 -23.64
CA TYR A 3 -47.09 -1.06 -22.21
C TYR A 3 -47.82 -2.20 -21.50
N VAL A 4 -47.20 -2.73 -20.45
CA VAL A 4 -47.72 -3.90 -19.71
C VAL A 4 -47.62 -3.61 -18.21
N HIS A 5 -48.75 -3.62 -17.52
CA HIS A 5 -48.79 -3.56 -16.06
C HIS A 5 -48.87 -4.97 -15.48
N TRP A 6 -47.82 -5.42 -14.77
CA TRP A 6 -47.72 -6.80 -14.31
C TRP A 6 -48.84 -7.22 -13.34
N GLY A 7 -49.33 -6.29 -12.52
CA GLY A 7 -50.42 -6.54 -11.56
C GLY A 7 -51.74 -7.03 -12.19
N LEU A 8 -51.92 -6.89 -13.51
CA LEU A 8 -53.06 -7.48 -14.23
C LEU A 8 -53.01 -9.02 -14.24
N PHE A 9 -51.82 -9.60 -14.32
CA PHE A 9 -51.63 -11.06 -14.30
C PHE A 9 -51.68 -11.66 -12.89
N GLU A 10 -51.60 -10.81 -11.86
CA GLU A 10 -51.70 -11.23 -10.46
C GLU A 10 -53.15 -11.31 -9.97
N GLN A 11 -54.11 -10.82 -10.76
CA GLN A 11 -55.53 -10.83 -10.39
C GLN A 11 -56.10 -12.25 -10.46
N PRO A 12 -56.58 -12.84 -9.35
CA PRO A 12 -57.01 -14.23 -9.32
C PRO A 12 -58.20 -14.55 -10.23
N SER A 13 -58.95 -13.53 -10.65
CA SER A 13 -60.18 -13.67 -11.45
C SER A 13 -60.01 -13.35 -12.93
N LEU A 14 -58.80 -12.97 -13.39
CA LEU A 14 -58.52 -12.67 -14.79
C LEU A 14 -57.78 -13.84 -15.44
N ASN A 15 -58.19 -14.25 -16.64
CA ASN A 15 -57.39 -15.14 -17.48
C ASN A 15 -56.52 -14.32 -18.44
N LEU A 16 -55.47 -14.95 -18.99
CA LEU A 16 -54.61 -14.32 -20.01
C LEU A 16 -55.42 -13.81 -21.21
N ASP A 17 -56.44 -14.56 -21.64
CA ASP A 17 -57.31 -14.21 -22.77
C ASP A 17 -58.22 -13.00 -22.47
N ASP A 18 -58.38 -12.63 -21.20
CA ASP A 18 -59.14 -11.44 -20.80
C ASP A 18 -58.29 -10.16 -20.85
N VAL A 19 -56.95 -10.25 -20.87
CA VAL A 19 -56.06 -9.09 -20.82
C VAL A 19 -55.64 -8.66 -22.22
N GLU A 20 -56.12 -7.50 -22.65
CA GLU A 20 -55.74 -6.89 -23.94
C GLU A 20 -54.56 -5.92 -23.77
N ILE A 21 -53.43 -6.25 -24.39
CA ILE A 21 -52.21 -5.43 -24.36
C ILE A 21 -52.15 -4.59 -25.64
N PRO A 22 -52.22 -3.25 -25.54
CA PRO A 22 -52.09 -2.38 -26.71
C PRO A 22 -50.67 -2.43 -27.27
N ILE A 23 -50.56 -2.54 -28.61
CA ILE A 23 -49.30 -2.62 -29.34
C ILE A 23 -49.28 -1.54 -30.41
N LYS A 24 -48.21 -0.74 -30.41
CA LYS A 24 -47.94 0.28 -31.43
C LYS A 24 -46.70 -0.06 -32.23
N CYS A 25 -46.81 -0.07 -33.56
CA CYS A 25 -45.68 -0.21 -34.48
C CYS A 25 -45.13 1.17 -34.85
N ILE A 26 -43.82 1.35 -34.71
CA ILE A 26 -43.12 2.64 -34.97
C ILE A 26 -42.09 2.38 -36.07
N SER A 27 -41.89 3.35 -36.97
CA SER A 27 -40.91 3.24 -38.06
C SER A 27 -39.48 3.22 -37.52
N SER A 28 -38.58 2.48 -38.19
CA SER A 28 -37.19 2.25 -37.76
C SER A 28 -36.30 3.49 -37.64
N ASP A 29 -36.77 4.62 -38.16
CA ASP A 29 -35.96 5.82 -38.33
C ASP A 29 -36.09 6.77 -37.13
N ASN A 30 -37.09 6.57 -36.26
CA ASN A 30 -37.39 7.44 -35.13
C ASN A 30 -37.61 6.65 -33.83
N LEU A 31 -37.17 7.21 -32.71
CA LEU A 31 -37.55 6.71 -31.38
C LEU A 31 -39.01 7.08 -31.04
N PRO A 32 -39.69 6.26 -30.21
CA PRO A 32 -41.00 6.61 -29.69
C PRO A 32 -40.96 7.94 -28.94
N SER A 33 -41.93 8.80 -29.20
CA SER A 33 -42.12 10.06 -28.48
C SER A 33 -42.91 9.86 -27.19
N SER A 34 -42.87 10.84 -26.28
CA SER A 34 -43.78 10.91 -25.13
C SER A 34 -45.27 10.83 -25.54
N GLN A 35 -45.63 11.39 -26.70
CA GLN A 35 -46.99 11.29 -27.23
C GLN A 35 -47.39 9.83 -27.56
N ASP A 36 -46.46 9.03 -28.09
CA ASP A 36 -46.70 7.61 -28.37
C ASP A 36 -46.97 6.81 -27.10
N ILE A 37 -46.33 7.18 -25.98
CA ILE A 37 -46.58 6.60 -24.66
C ILE A 37 -47.95 7.00 -24.14
N VAL A 38 -48.29 8.29 -24.19
CA VAL A 38 -49.59 8.79 -23.71
C VAL A 38 -50.75 8.10 -24.43
N GLU A 39 -50.63 7.85 -25.73
CA GLU A 39 -51.62 7.09 -26.50
C GLU A 39 -51.75 5.65 -25.99
N LEU A 40 -50.63 4.95 -25.77
CA LEU A 40 -50.62 3.59 -25.21
C LEU A 40 -51.21 3.53 -23.80
N LEU A 41 -50.92 4.51 -22.93
CA LEU A 41 -51.46 4.60 -21.58
C LEU A 41 -52.97 4.86 -21.59
N THR A 42 -53.44 5.70 -22.50
CA THR A 42 -54.87 5.99 -22.67
C THR A 42 -55.63 4.74 -23.11
N GLU A 43 -55.09 3.99 -24.07
CA GLU A 43 -55.66 2.72 -24.53
C GLU A 43 -55.65 1.66 -23.41
N ASN A 44 -54.55 1.55 -22.66
CA ASN A 44 -54.47 0.64 -21.52
C ASN A 44 -55.50 0.99 -20.43
N THR A 45 -55.64 2.28 -20.11
CA THR A 45 -56.62 2.76 -19.12
C THR A 45 -58.04 2.38 -19.53
N ALA A 46 -58.40 2.59 -20.81
CA ALA A 46 -59.71 2.19 -21.33
C ALA A 46 -59.93 0.67 -21.23
N ASN A 47 -58.91 -0.14 -21.55
CA ASN A 47 -58.99 -1.60 -21.43
C ASN A 47 -59.17 -2.05 -19.97
N ILE A 48 -58.45 -1.41 -19.03
CA ILE A 48 -58.54 -1.72 -17.60
C ILE A 48 -59.90 -1.28 -17.03
N GLU A 49 -60.45 -0.14 -17.45
CA GLU A 49 -61.81 0.29 -17.07
C GLU A 49 -62.89 -0.65 -17.60
N LEU A 50 -62.73 -1.17 -18.82
CA LEU A 50 -63.61 -2.19 -19.38
C LEU A 50 -63.51 -3.51 -18.59
N LEU A 51 -62.29 -3.89 -18.19
CA LEU A 51 -62.05 -5.05 -17.34
C LEU A 51 -62.69 -4.89 -15.96
N GLN A 52 -62.59 -3.71 -15.33
CA GLN A 52 -63.22 -3.41 -14.05
C GLN A 52 -64.75 -3.51 -14.13
N LYS A 53 -65.35 -3.10 -15.27
CA LYS A 53 -66.80 -3.26 -15.52
C LYS A 53 -67.19 -4.73 -15.72
N LYS A 54 -66.36 -5.51 -16.42
CA LYS A 54 -66.59 -6.94 -16.70
C LYS A 54 -66.37 -7.82 -15.45
N PHE A 55 -65.45 -7.44 -14.58
CA PHE A 55 -65.05 -8.17 -13.37
C PHE A 55 -65.03 -7.24 -12.13
N PRO A 56 -66.20 -6.86 -11.57
CA PRO A 56 -66.30 -5.92 -10.46
C PRO A 56 -65.61 -6.38 -9.16
N GLN A 57 -65.35 -7.67 -9.03
CA GLN A 57 -64.67 -8.28 -7.88
C GLN A 57 -63.15 -8.03 -7.87
N CYS A 58 -62.55 -7.66 -9.01
CA CYS A 58 -61.15 -7.25 -9.07
C CYS A 58 -61.04 -5.81 -8.59
N ASN A 59 -60.05 -5.51 -7.74
CA ASN A 59 -59.75 -4.13 -7.36
C ASN A 59 -58.62 -3.62 -8.26
N LEU A 60 -58.96 -3.03 -9.41
CA LEU A 60 -57.99 -2.51 -10.37
C LEU A 60 -57.66 -1.03 -10.13
N GLN A 61 -58.13 -0.44 -9.02
CA GLN A 61 -57.98 0.99 -8.73
C GLN A 61 -56.51 1.39 -8.55
N SER A 62 -55.70 0.54 -7.90
CA SER A 62 -54.25 0.76 -7.75
C SER A 62 -53.54 0.70 -9.09
N ILE A 63 -53.88 -0.30 -9.92
CA ILE A 63 -53.32 -0.46 -11.27
C ILE A 63 -53.64 0.77 -12.12
N LEU A 64 -54.88 1.28 -12.08
CA LEU A 64 -55.26 2.51 -12.78
C LEU A 64 -54.44 3.72 -12.32
N SER A 65 -54.16 3.84 -11.01
CA SER A 65 -53.28 4.90 -10.49
C SER A 65 -51.87 4.76 -11.08
N ASP A 66 -51.28 3.56 -11.00
CA ASP A 66 -49.92 3.29 -11.46
C ASP A 66 -49.76 3.56 -12.97
N VAL A 67 -50.77 3.22 -13.78
CA VAL A 67 -50.80 3.52 -15.23
C VAL A 67 -50.89 5.03 -15.48
N THR A 68 -51.68 5.75 -14.70
CA THR A 68 -51.86 7.21 -14.86
C THR A 68 -50.63 7.98 -14.39
N ASP A 69 -49.93 7.47 -13.38
CA ASP A 69 -48.74 8.07 -12.79
C ASP A 69 -47.45 7.73 -13.58
N PHE A 70 -47.52 6.82 -14.55
CA PHE A 70 -46.37 6.46 -15.39
C PHE A 70 -46.00 7.60 -16.34
N GLN A 71 -44.83 8.21 -16.12
CA GLN A 71 -44.28 9.26 -16.97
C GLN A 71 -42.88 8.86 -17.46
N MET A 72 -42.70 8.80 -18.77
CA MET A 72 -41.42 8.45 -19.39
C MET A 72 -41.32 9.04 -20.80
N ASP A 73 -40.15 9.52 -21.19
CA ASP A 73 -39.84 9.94 -22.56
C ASP A 73 -38.58 9.19 -23.08
N PRO A 74 -38.72 8.28 -24.07
CA PRO A 74 -37.61 7.53 -24.63
C PRO A 74 -36.55 8.38 -25.33
N GLN A 75 -36.93 9.55 -25.86
CA GLN A 75 -35.98 10.45 -26.52
C GLN A 75 -35.10 11.15 -25.49
N ASP A 76 -35.67 11.56 -24.35
CA ASP A 76 -34.91 12.13 -23.24
C ASP A 76 -33.97 11.08 -22.62
N PHE A 77 -34.43 9.83 -22.47
CA PHE A 77 -33.61 8.73 -21.95
C PHE A 77 -32.42 8.39 -22.85
N GLU A 78 -32.58 8.42 -24.17
CA GLU A 78 -31.47 8.20 -25.11
C GLU A 78 -30.38 9.28 -24.95
N GLN A 79 -30.78 10.55 -24.83
CA GLN A 79 -29.84 11.65 -24.60
C GLN A 79 -29.08 11.49 -23.28
N ALA A 80 -29.73 10.94 -22.25
CA ALA A 80 -29.14 10.69 -20.95
C ALA A 80 -28.22 9.44 -20.93
N VAL A 81 -28.55 8.40 -21.70
CA VAL A 81 -27.85 7.10 -21.70
C VAL A 81 -27.15 6.89 -23.05
N ALA A 82 -25.98 7.52 -23.21
CA ALA A 82 -25.17 7.39 -24.41
C ALA A 82 -24.88 5.91 -24.77
N GLY A 83 -25.13 5.55 -26.04
CA GLY A 83 -24.77 4.26 -26.64
C GLY A 83 -25.90 3.24 -26.82
N LEU A 84 -27.09 3.47 -26.24
CA LEU A 84 -28.25 2.56 -26.34
C LEU A 84 -29.38 3.22 -27.13
N SER A 85 -29.37 3.04 -28.46
CA SER A 85 -30.34 3.65 -29.38
C SER A 85 -30.95 2.60 -30.31
N LEU A 86 -32.25 2.73 -30.53
CA LEU A 86 -33.00 1.98 -31.55
C LEU A 86 -33.25 2.81 -32.83
N ALA A 87 -32.73 4.04 -32.90
CA ALA A 87 -32.78 4.87 -34.10
C ALA A 87 -31.76 4.41 -35.15
N ASP A 88 -31.80 5.01 -36.35
CA ASP A 88 -30.84 4.76 -37.44
C ASP A 88 -30.71 3.28 -37.83
N HIS A 89 -31.84 2.57 -37.91
CA HIS A 89 -31.91 1.13 -38.23
C HIS A 89 -31.14 0.21 -37.25
N LYS A 90 -30.84 0.68 -36.03
CA LYS A 90 -30.33 -0.19 -34.97
C LYS A 90 -31.43 -1.14 -34.50
N SER A 91 -31.01 -2.29 -33.99
CA SER A 91 -31.93 -3.34 -33.53
C SER A 91 -31.62 -3.73 -32.10
N GLY A 92 -32.65 -4.15 -31.36
CA GLY A 92 -32.54 -4.48 -29.95
C GLY A 92 -33.89 -4.48 -29.24
N THR A 93 -33.86 -4.56 -27.92
CA THR A 93 -35.06 -4.48 -27.09
C THR A 93 -34.75 -3.63 -25.87
N HIS A 94 -35.50 -2.56 -25.68
CA HIS A 94 -35.43 -1.73 -24.48
C HIS A 94 -36.59 -2.10 -23.56
N PHE A 95 -36.27 -2.37 -22.29
CA PHE A 95 -37.25 -2.54 -21.23
C PHE A 95 -37.18 -1.32 -20.30
N TYR A 96 -38.29 -0.61 -20.19
CA TYR A 96 -38.46 0.46 -19.21
C TYR A 96 -39.36 -0.06 -18.10
N VAL A 97 -38.83 -0.14 -16.88
CA VAL A 97 -39.53 -0.70 -15.72
C VAL A 97 -39.67 0.38 -14.67
N ALA A 98 -40.90 0.75 -14.33
CA ALA A 98 -41.20 1.68 -13.24
C ALA A 98 -42.51 1.28 -12.51
N PRO A 99 -42.57 1.37 -11.18
CA PRO A 99 -41.44 1.65 -10.28
C PRO A 99 -40.45 0.46 -10.24
N ALA A 100 -39.16 0.75 -10.03
CA ALA A 100 -38.18 -0.29 -9.78
C ALA A 100 -38.39 -0.87 -8.36
N ASN A 101 -38.02 -2.14 -8.15
CA ASN A 101 -38.13 -2.77 -6.84
C ASN A 101 -37.23 -2.03 -5.81
N GLU A 102 -37.82 -1.55 -4.71
CA GLU A 102 -37.13 -0.79 -3.67
C GLU A 102 -35.93 -1.53 -3.05
N THR A 103 -35.95 -2.87 -3.08
CA THR A 103 -34.86 -3.73 -2.58
C THR A 103 -33.55 -3.46 -3.31
N ILE A 104 -33.59 -3.20 -4.62
CA ILE A 104 -32.38 -2.91 -5.42
C ILE A 104 -31.67 -1.67 -4.84
N LEU A 105 -32.44 -0.65 -4.48
CA LEU A 105 -31.90 0.61 -3.98
C LEU A 105 -31.38 0.45 -2.54
N ALA A 106 -32.03 -0.40 -1.73
CA ALA A 106 -31.54 -0.79 -0.41
C ALA A 106 -30.23 -1.58 -0.49
N ASP A 107 -30.12 -2.53 -1.42
CA ASP A 107 -28.92 -3.33 -1.65
C ASP A 107 -27.73 -2.46 -2.10
N ILE A 108 -27.94 -1.57 -3.09
CA ILE A 108 -26.90 -0.63 -3.55
C ILE A 108 -26.41 0.25 -2.39
N ARG A 109 -27.32 0.79 -1.58
CA ARG A 109 -26.95 1.61 -0.41
C ARG A 109 -26.19 0.81 0.64
N SER A 110 -26.54 -0.47 0.83
CA SER A 110 -25.84 -1.38 1.73
C SER A 110 -24.40 -1.62 1.26
N GLU A 111 -24.18 -1.81 -0.04
CA GLU A 111 -22.85 -1.98 -0.63
C GLU A 111 -21.99 -0.71 -0.53
N GLN A 112 -22.59 0.48 -0.71
CA GLN A 112 -21.86 1.76 -0.59
C GLN A 112 -21.39 2.06 0.84
N GLY A 113 -22.05 1.51 1.88
CA GLY A 113 -21.68 1.66 3.28
C GLY A 113 -20.86 0.49 3.88
N GLY A 114 -20.73 -0.62 3.15
CA GLY A 114 -20.19 -1.89 3.64
C GLY A 114 -18.99 -2.41 2.86
N ARG A 115 -18.34 -3.46 3.37
CA ARG A 115 -17.29 -4.19 2.62
C ARG A 115 -17.86 -5.26 1.67
N ASN A 116 -19.13 -5.62 1.85
CA ASN A 116 -19.74 -6.76 1.15
C ASN A 116 -20.52 -6.29 -0.08
N LYS A 117 -20.23 -6.88 -1.25
CA LYS A 117 -20.87 -6.57 -2.54
C LYS A 117 -21.88 -7.66 -2.93
N ASP A 118 -22.87 -7.98 -2.09
CA ASP A 118 -23.76 -9.14 -2.30
C ASP A 118 -24.62 -9.06 -3.59
N PHE A 119 -25.06 -7.85 -3.95
CA PHE A 119 -25.84 -7.58 -5.15
C PHE A 119 -24.94 -7.53 -6.40
N SER A 120 -23.91 -6.68 -6.40
CA SER A 120 -23.02 -6.49 -7.56
C SER A 120 -22.26 -7.77 -7.92
N LYS A 121 -21.91 -8.60 -6.93
CA LYS A 121 -21.31 -9.94 -7.11
C LYS A 121 -22.14 -10.90 -7.94
N CYS A 122 -23.47 -10.77 -7.91
CA CYS A 122 -24.36 -11.60 -8.73
C CYS A 122 -24.34 -11.18 -10.20
N LEU A 123 -23.97 -9.93 -10.49
CA LEU A 123 -23.89 -9.34 -11.82
C LEU A 123 -22.46 -9.39 -12.40
N LEU A 124 -21.44 -9.35 -11.55
CA LEU A 124 -20.04 -9.44 -11.97
C LEU A 124 -19.76 -10.77 -12.68
N GLY A 125 -19.06 -10.66 -13.81
CA GLY A 125 -18.74 -11.81 -14.65
C GLY A 125 -19.99 -12.49 -15.24
N PHE A 126 -21.09 -11.76 -15.47
CA PHE A 126 -22.28 -12.31 -16.10
C PHE A 126 -22.00 -12.93 -17.47
N CYS A 127 -21.14 -12.27 -18.27
CA CYS A 127 -20.66 -12.81 -19.53
C CYS A 127 -19.18 -13.19 -19.41
N ASN A 128 -18.82 -14.39 -19.86
CA ASN A 128 -17.45 -14.87 -19.82
C ASN A 128 -16.60 -14.24 -20.92
N SER A 129 -15.64 -13.43 -20.52
CA SER A 129 -14.58 -12.86 -21.38
C SER A 129 -13.17 -13.30 -20.97
N THR A 130 -13.06 -14.10 -19.89
CA THR A 130 -11.80 -14.34 -19.20
C THR A 130 -11.34 -15.77 -19.33
N PHE A 131 -12.18 -16.73 -18.95
CA PHE A 131 -11.78 -18.12 -18.79
C PHE A 131 -12.06 -18.91 -20.06
N ALA A 132 -11.07 -19.62 -20.59
CA ALA A 132 -11.19 -20.60 -21.66
C ALA A 132 -11.85 -20.08 -22.97
N GLU A 133 -11.87 -18.76 -23.17
CA GLU A 133 -12.52 -18.09 -24.29
C GLU A 133 -11.58 -17.08 -24.94
N ASP A 134 -11.61 -16.98 -26.27
CA ASP A 134 -10.86 -15.99 -27.03
C ASP A 134 -11.83 -15.07 -27.80
N GLY A 135 -11.64 -13.77 -27.65
CA GLY A 135 -12.45 -12.74 -28.31
C GLY A 135 -13.50 -12.05 -27.41
N PRO A 136 -14.13 -10.98 -27.92
CA PRO A 136 -15.03 -10.14 -27.14
C PRO A 136 -16.26 -10.91 -26.64
N PRO A 137 -16.86 -10.53 -25.49
CA PRO A 137 -18.08 -11.14 -24.99
C PRO A 137 -19.24 -11.00 -25.98
N PRO A 138 -20.13 -12.01 -26.11
CA PRO A 138 -21.33 -11.89 -26.94
C PRO A 138 -22.26 -10.78 -26.47
N VAL A 139 -22.19 -10.41 -25.18
CA VAL A 139 -22.99 -9.34 -24.57
C VAL A 139 -22.09 -8.52 -23.67
N GLU A 140 -22.03 -7.21 -23.92
CA GLU A 140 -21.44 -6.25 -22.99
C GLU A 140 -22.46 -5.91 -21.90
N THR A 141 -22.03 -5.98 -20.64
CA THR A 141 -22.89 -5.73 -19.48
C THR A 141 -22.41 -4.51 -18.72
N ALA A 142 -23.35 -3.64 -18.33
CA ALA A 142 -23.09 -2.51 -17.45
C ALA A 142 -24.23 -2.38 -16.44
N PHE A 143 -23.93 -1.91 -15.23
CA PHE A 143 -24.93 -1.60 -14.22
C PHE A 143 -24.69 -0.18 -13.76
N ARG A 144 -25.33 0.75 -14.47
CA ARG A 144 -25.18 2.18 -14.24
C ARG A 144 -26.22 2.62 -13.21
N PHE A 145 -25.77 3.08 -12.06
CA PHE A 145 -26.60 3.64 -10.99
C PHE A 145 -26.53 5.17 -11.05
N TRP A 146 -27.67 5.83 -11.22
CA TRP A 146 -27.77 7.29 -11.23
C TRP A 146 -28.36 7.78 -9.89
N PRO A 147 -27.55 8.14 -8.90
CA PRO A 147 -28.04 8.79 -7.68
C PRO A 147 -28.57 10.21 -7.98
N THR A 148 -28.21 10.79 -9.13
CA THR A 148 -28.68 12.10 -9.63
C THR A 148 -28.83 12.07 -11.14
N ASP A 149 -29.61 12.99 -11.73
CA ASP A 149 -29.97 13.05 -13.16
C ASP A 149 -28.82 13.22 -14.17
N SER A 150 -27.56 13.26 -13.73
CA SER A 150 -26.43 13.68 -14.59
C SER A 150 -25.09 13.03 -14.27
N GLN A 151 -25.02 12.17 -13.25
CA GLN A 151 -23.83 11.37 -12.96
C GLN A 151 -24.27 9.96 -12.63
N PHE A 152 -23.56 8.99 -13.19
CA PHE A 152 -23.74 7.59 -12.88
C PHE A 152 -22.46 6.96 -12.37
N GLU A 153 -22.65 5.94 -11.53
CA GLU A 153 -21.62 5.00 -11.10
C GLU A 153 -21.86 3.68 -11.84
N ASP A 154 -20.83 3.10 -12.47
CA ASP A 154 -20.95 1.76 -13.07
C ASP A 154 -20.47 0.71 -12.06
N LEU A 155 -21.42 0.01 -11.43
CA LEU A 155 -21.14 -0.91 -10.32
C LEU A 155 -20.43 -2.20 -10.76
N ILE A 156 -20.47 -2.52 -12.06
CA ILE A 156 -19.82 -3.70 -12.67
C ILE A 156 -18.84 -3.31 -13.78
N GLY A 157 -18.26 -2.11 -13.67
CA GLY A 157 -17.36 -1.55 -14.66
C GLY A 157 -16.10 -2.38 -14.95
N PRO A 158 -15.35 -2.01 -16.00
CA PRO A 158 -14.14 -2.72 -16.40
C PRO A 158 -13.09 -2.71 -15.28
N GLY A 159 -12.58 -3.90 -14.94
CA GLY A 159 -11.57 -4.11 -13.90
C GLY A 159 -12.11 -4.63 -12.56
N GLU A 160 -13.43 -4.61 -12.34
CA GLU A 160 -14.06 -5.17 -11.14
C GLU A 160 -14.07 -6.72 -11.13
N PHE A 161 -14.16 -7.33 -12.31
CA PHE A 161 -14.05 -8.78 -12.48
C PHE A 161 -12.60 -9.23 -12.74
N PHE A 162 -12.35 -10.54 -12.72
CA PHE A 162 -11.05 -11.11 -13.10
C PHE A 162 -10.77 -10.89 -14.59
N THR A 163 -9.50 -10.77 -14.95
CA THR A 163 -9.03 -10.67 -16.33
C THR A 163 -8.03 -11.79 -16.66
N LYS A 164 -7.61 -11.89 -17.93
CA LYS A 164 -6.58 -12.87 -18.33
C LYS A 164 -5.22 -12.55 -17.72
N GLU A 165 -4.92 -11.27 -17.55
CA GLU A 165 -3.72 -10.81 -16.86
C GLU A 165 -3.74 -11.24 -15.38
N ASP A 166 -4.89 -11.11 -14.71
CA ASP A 166 -5.07 -11.62 -13.34
C ASP A 166 -4.82 -13.13 -13.27
N LEU A 167 -5.24 -13.89 -14.28
CA LEU A 167 -5.07 -15.34 -14.36
C LEU A 167 -3.60 -15.76 -14.54
N ALA A 168 -2.83 -15.00 -15.31
CA ALA A 168 -1.39 -15.25 -15.49
C ALA A 168 -0.58 -15.11 -14.19
N LEU A 169 -1.03 -14.24 -13.28
CA LEU A 169 -0.43 -13.99 -11.96
C LEU A 169 -0.74 -15.07 -10.91
N SER A 170 -1.55 -16.07 -11.26
CA SER A 170 -1.82 -17.19 -10.35
C SER A 170 -0.56 -17.97 -10.01
N ASP A 171 -0.46 -18.45 -8.77
CA ASP A 171 0.64 -19.33 -8.36
C ASP A 171 0.50 -20.70 -8.99
N GLN A 172 -0.73 -21.20 -9.07
CA GLN A 172 -1.05 -22.47 -9.73
C GLN A 172 -2.12 -22.22 -10.78
N PHE A 173 -1.96 -22.81 -11.95
CA PHE A 173 -2.90 -22.63 -13.06
C PHE A 173 -3.27 -23.98 -13.66
N VAL A 174 -4.54 -24.17 -13.96
CA VAL A 174 -5.05 -25.40 -14.60
C VAL A 174 -5.99 -25.00 -15.73
N SER A 175 -5.78 -25.56 -16.91
CA SER A 175 -6.67 -25.39 -18.08
C SER A 175 -6.75 -26.70 -18.85
N GLY A 176 -7.96 -27.18 -19.15
CA GLY A 176 -8.13 -28.44 -19.85
C GLY A 176 -9.57 -28.81 -20.15
N GLU A 177 -9.73 -29.94 -20.83
CA GLU A 177 -11.02 -30.48 -21.23
C GLU A 177 -11.34 -31.74 -20.45
N ILE A 178 -12.62 -31.89 -20.10
CA ILE A 178 -13.20 -33.09 -19.55
C ILE A 178 -14.00 -33.75 -20.66
N ASP A 179 -13.63 -34.99 -20.98
CA ASP A 179 -14.24 -35.74 -22.08
C ASP A 179 -15.63 -36.31 -21.72
N GLU A 180 -16.24 -37.03 -22.67
CA GLU A 180 -17.55 -37.65 -22.48
C GLU A 180 -17.59 -38.73 -21.38
N TYR A 181 -16.43 -39.25 -20.95
CA TYR A 181 -16.28 -40.25 -19.87
C TYR A 181 -15.88 -39.61 -18.53
N GLY A 182 -15.81 -38.28 -18.45
CA GLY A 182 -15.43 -37.54 -17.25
C GLY A 182 -13.92 -37.56 -16.97
N GLN A 183 -13.09 -37.87 -17.97
CA GLN A 183 -11.63 -37.84 -17.85
C GLN A 183 -11.13 -36.44 -18.18
N PHE A 184 -10.32 -35.86 -17.29
CA PHE A 184 -9.66 -34.58 -17.54
C PHE A 184 -8.36 -34.82 -18.32
N LYS A 185 -8.13 -33.98 -19.33
CA LYS A 185 -6.83 -33.81 -19.99
C LYS A 185 -6.55 -32.33 -20.18
N GLY A 186 -5.40 -31.86 -19.70
CA GLY A 186 -5.06 -30.45 -19.81
C GLY A 186 -3.68 -30.09 -19.30
N MET A 187 -3.41 -28.80 -19.27
CA MET A 187 -2.19 -28.23 -18.72
C MET A 187 -2.38 -27.95 -17.23
N VAL A 188 -1.39 -28.34 -16.42
CA VAL A 188 -1.23 -27.93 -15.02
C VAL A 188 0.08 -27.17 -14.91
N ARG A 189 0.05 -25.95 -14.38
CA ARG A 189 1.23 -25.16 -14.06
C ARG A 189 1.33 -25.01 -12.55
N VAL A 190 2.46 -25.43 -12.01
CA VAL A 190 2.81 -25.26 -10.61
C VAL A 190 3.93 -24.23 -10.53
N TYR A 191 3.63 -23.03 -10.04
CA TYR A 191 4.54 -21.89 -10.09
C TYR A 191 5.02 -21.61 -11.53
N ASP A 192 6.31 -21.76 -11.81
CA ASP A 192 6.92 -21.63 -13.13
C ASP A 192 7.11 -22.97 -13.87
N GLN A 193 6.76 -24.10 -13.26
CA GLN A 193 6.86 -25.41 -13.92
C GLN A 193 5.54 -25.83 -14.57
N GLU A 194 5.60 -26.18 -15.85
CA GLU A 194 4.45 -26.64 -16.63
C GLU A 194 4.44 -28.16 -16.83
N TYR A 195 3.27 -28.74 -16.69
CA TYR A 195 2.95 -30.15 -16.93
C TYR A 195 1.90 -30.19 -18.05
N PRO A 196 2.34 -30.20 -19.32
CA PRO A 196 1.43 -30.31 -20.45
C PRO A 196 0.80 -31.71 -20.48
N ASP A 197 -0.46 -31.79 -20.92
CA ASP A 197 -1.19 -33.05 -21.11
C ASP A 197 -1.35 -33.92 -19.84
N HIS A 198 -1.48 -33.32 -18.65
CA HIS A 198 -1.82 -34.04 -17.42
C HIS A 198 -3.21 -34.69 -17.52
N ILE A 199 -3.31 -35.97 -17.14
CA ILE A 199 -4.53 -36.77 -17.25
C ILE A 199 -5.02 -37.15 -15.86
N ILE A 200 -6.29 -36.85 -15.57
CA ILE A 200 -6.95 -37.25 -14.33
C ILE A 200 -8.19 -38.08 -14.64
N SER A 201 -8.19 -39.30 -14.12
CA SER A 201 -9.28 -40.25 -14.34
C SER A 201 -10.37 -40.18 -13.28
N TRP A 202 -11.63 -40.10 -13.73
CA TRP A 202 -12.79 -40.24 -12.86
C TRP A 202 -13.25 -41.70 -12.79
N LYS A 203 -13.08 -42.33 -11.62
CA LYS A 203 -13.29 -43.78 -11.42
C LYS A 203 -14.76 -44.17 -11.21
N ASP A 204 -15.58 -43.27 -10.68
CA ASP A 204 -16.99 -43.56 -10.34
C ASP A 204 -17.88 -43.78 -11.57
N GLY A 205 -17.42 -43.37 -12.75
CA GLY A 205 -18.11 -43.58 -14.03
C GLY A 205 -18.08 -45.01 -14.55
N GLY A 206 -17.15 -45.85 -14.08
CA GLY A 206 -16.99 -47.24 -14.51
C GLY A 206 -16.84 -47.40 -16.04
N GLY A 207 -16.20 -46.43 -16.70
CA GLY A 207 -15.99 -46.43 -18.16
C GLY A 207 -17.24 -46.12 -19.01
N LYS A 208 -18.34 -45.67 -18.40
CA LYS A 208 -19.56 -45.27 -19.13
C LYS A 208 -19.56 -43.78 -19.44
N GLN A 209 -20.12 -43.41 -20.59
CA GLN A 209 -20.36 -42.00 -20.91
C GLN A 209 -21.20 -41.32 -19.83
N THR A 210 -20.79 -40.12 -19.46
CA THR A 210 -21.46 -39.27 -18.48
C THR A 210 -22.75 -38.71 -19.07
N ALA A 211 -23.75 -38.50 -18.21
CA ALA A 211 -24.97 -37.80 -18.59
C ALA A 211 -24.75 -36.28 -18.67
N CYS A 212 -23.71 -35.73 -18.02
CA CYS A 212 -23.40 -34.31 -18.10
C CYS A 212 -22.76 -33.89 -19.43
N GLY A 213 -22.14 -34.82 -20.16
CA GLY A 213 -21.40 -34.53 -21.39
C GLY A 213 -20.02 -33.89 -21.11
N PRO A 214 -19.22 -33.65 -22.17
CA PRO A 214 -17.90 -33.04 -22.06
C PRO A 214 -17.97 -31.55 -21.76
N PHE A 215 -16.93 -30.99 -21.14
CA PHE A 215 -16.85 -29.56 -20.82
C PHE A 215 -15.41 -29.09 -20.58
N ARG A 216 -15.17 -27.79 -20.66
CA ARG A 216 -13.85 -27.19 -20.43
C ARG A 216 -13.76 -26.58 -19.04
N VAL A 217 -12.59 -26.67 -18.40
CA VAL A 217 -12.32 -26.05 -17.11
C VAL A 217 -11.04 -25.22 -17.19
N GLU A 218 -11.04 -24.06 -16.55
CA GLU A 218 -9.86 -23.22 -16.42
C GLU A 218 -9.91 -22.44 -15.11
N PHE A 219 -8.84 -22.51 -14.30
CA PHE A 219 -8.77 -21.77 -13.05
C PHE A 219 -7.34 -21.44 -12.64
N GLY A 220 -7.19 -20.29 -11.98
CA GLY A 220 -6.02 -19.92 -11.22
C GLY A 220 -6.24 -20.16 -9.72
N TYR A 221 -5.15 -20.39 -9.01
CA TYR A 221 -5.08 -20.45 -7.55
C TYR A 221 -3.98 -19.50 -7.07
N LEU A 222 -4.34 -18.56 -6.20
CA LEU A 222 -3.40 -17.66 -5.53
C LEU A 222 -3.19 -18.13 -4.10
N GLN A 223 -1.95 -18.24 -3.64
CA GLN A 223 -1.64 -18.61 -2.27
C GLN A 223 -2.15 -17.51 -1.34
N GLY A 224 -3.00 -17.88 -0.38
CA GLY A 224 -3.55 -16.94 0.60
C GLY A 224 -2.53 -16.32 1.58
N VAL A 225 -1.23 -16.60 1.43
CA VAL A 225 -0.16 -15.90 2.15
C VAL A 225 0.86 -15.39 1.13
N GLN A 226 1.08 -14.08 1.13
CA GLN A 226 1.99 -13.40 0.20
C GLN A 226 3.39 -14.03 0.10
N ARG A 227 3.97 -14.46 1.23
CA ARG A 227 5.32 -15.06 1.25
C ARG A 227 5.43 -16.41 0.52
N GLU A 228 4.29 -17.04 0.21
CA GLU A 228 4.20 -18.33 -0.48
C GLU A 228 3.79 -18.15 -1.95
N SER A 229 3.55 -16.90 -2.38
CA SER A 229 3.10 -16.50 -3.71
C SER A 229 4.24 -15.91 -4.57
N MET A 230 4.22 -16.18 -5.87
CA MET A 230 5.07 -15.54 -6.88
C MET A 230 4.56 -14.16 -7.30
N ALA A 231 3.28 -13.86 -7.09
CA ALA A 231 2.75 -12.54 -7.36
C ALA A 231 3.46 -11.51 -6.48
N ASP A 232 3.91 -10.42 -7.11
CA ASP A 232 4.52 -9.30 -6.42
C ASP A 232 3.56 -8.71 -5.37
N PRO A 233 4.09 -8.03 -4.32
CA PRO A 233 3.27 -7.52 -3.22
C PRO A 233 2.02 -6.75 -3.61
N GLU A 234 2.13 -5.85 -4.59
CA GLU A 234 1.02 -5.00 -5.04
C GLU A 234 -0.06 -5.81 -5.74
N ASP A 235 0.33 -6.69 -6.66
CA ASP A 235 -0.58 -7.57 -7.38
C ASP A 235 -1.22 -8.59 -6.47
N TRP A 236 -0.46 -9.16 -5.53
CA TRP A 236 -1.00 -10.08 -4.53
C TRP A 236 -2.09 -9.41 -3.69
N VAL A 237 -1.85 -8.19 -3.19
CA VAL A 237 -2.87 -7.45 -2.41
C VAL A 237 -4.11 -7.18 -3.25
N ARG A 238 -3.93 -6.70 -4.49
CA ARG A 238 -5.03 -6.40 -5.42
C ARG A 238 -5.86 -7.64 -5.74
N LEU A 239 -5.22 -8.76 -6.07
CA LEU A 239 -5.89 -10.03 -6.40
C LEU A 239 -6.53 -10.66 -5.17
N ASN A 240 -5.85 -10.67 -4.02
CA ASN A 240 -6.40 -11.21 -2.78
C ASN A 240 -7.68 -10.45 -2.37
N GLN A 241 -7.71 -9.12 -2.52
CA GLN A 241 -8.93 -8.33 -2.28
C GLN A 241 -10.06 -8.65 -3.26
N LYS A 242 -9.76 -8.95 -4.54
CA LYS A 242 -10.77 -9.43 -5.49
C LYS A 242 -11.29 -10.82 -5.08
N LEU A 243 -10.39 -11.74 -4.76
CA LEU A 243 -10.69 -13.11 -4.34
C LEU A 243 -11.56 -13.18 -3.09
N GLU A 244 -11.30 -12.34 -2.09
CA GLU A 244 -12.15 -12.26 -0.90
C GLU A 244 -13.62 -11.91 -1.24
N LYS A 245 -13.84 -11.10 -2.29
CA LYS A 245 -15.17 -10.65 -2.71
C LYS A 245 -15.84 -11.64 -3.66
N ILE A 246 -15.12 -12.04 -4.71
CA ILE A 246 -15.65 -12.75 -5.88
C ILE A 246 -14.89 -14.04 -6.23
N GLY A 247 -14.02 -14.54 -5.35
CA GLY A 247 -13.33 -15.81 -5.54
C GLY A 247 -14.29 -17.01 -5.56
N GLY A 248 -13.99 -17.99 -6.40
CA GLY A 248 -14.73 -19.23 -6.53
C GLY A 248 -14.65 -19.85 -7.93
N VAL A 249 -15.42 -20.91 -8.12
CA VAL A 249 -15.54 -21.63 -9.41
C VAL A 249 -16.88 -21.30 -10.05
N TYR A 250 -16.81 -20.54 -11.14
CA TYR A 250 -17.94 -20.10 -11.95
C TYR A 250 -18.41 -21.20 -12.90
N VAL A 251 -19.67 -21.13 -13.32
CA VAL A 251 -20.19 -22.00 -14.39
C VAL A 251 -20.82 -21.13 -15.46
N TYR A 252 -20.34 -21.28 -16.68
CA TYR A 252 -20.86 -20.62 -17.86
C TYR A 252 -21.49 -21.63 -18.79
N ARG A 253 -22.61 -21.26 -19.41
CA ARG A 253 -23.17 -21.99 -20.54
C ARG A 253 -23.34 -21.05 -21.70
N ASP A 254 -22.69 -21.39 -22.82
CA ASP A 254 -22.61 -20.52 -24.00
C ASP A 254 -22.16 -19.09 -23.61
N ARG A 255 -21.12 -19.01 -22.77
CA ARG A 255 -20.53 -17.79 -22.20
C ARG A 255 -21.44 -16.96 -21.27
N ILE A 256 -22.65 -17.43 -20.94
CA ILE A 256 -23.52 -16.77 -19.96
C ILE A 256 -23.45 -17.48 -18.61
N ARG A 257 -23.25 -16.72 -17.53
CA ARG A 257 -23.11 -17.25 -16.18
C ARG A 257 -24.41 -17.92 -15.72
N ILE A 258 -24.26 -19.05 -15.04
CA ILE A 258 -25.35 -19.72 -14.34
C ILE A 258 -25.17 -19.47 -12.84
N LEU A 259 -26.12 -18.75 -12.24
CA LEU A 259 -26.17 -18.57 -10.78
C LEU A 259 -26.63 -19.88 -10.12
N PRO A 260 -26.24 -20.15 -8.87
CA PRO A 260 -25.39 -19.34 -8.00
C PRO A 260 -23.88 -19.63 -8.13
N TYR A 261 -23.43 -20.34 -9.16
CA TYR A 261 -22.04 -20.80 -9.26
C TYR A 261 -21.06 -19.63 -9.42
N GLY A 262 -19.91 -19.72 -8.75
CA GLY A 262 -18.93 -18.63 -8.63
C GLY A 262 -19.23 -17.61 -7.53
N ASN A 263 -20.27 -17.82 -6.73
CA ASN A 263 -20.49 -17.03 -5.52
C ASN A 263 -19.59 -17.56 -4.38
N SER A 264 -18.79 -16.69 -3.76
CA SER A 264 -17.86 -16.99 -2.65
C SER A 264 -18.51 -17.51 -1.36
N ASP A 265 -19.83 -17.36 -1.20
CA ASP A 265 -20.60 -17.89 -0.07
C ASP A 265 -21.14 -19.30 -0.33
N ILE A 266 -21.12 -19.74 -1.58
CA ILE A 266 -21.73 -20.99 -2.01
C ILE A 266 -20.62 -21.91 -2.54
N ASP A 267 -20.04 -22.67 -1.62
CA ASP A 267 -19.09 -23.75 -1.91
C ASP A 267 -19.82 -24.97 -2.49
N TRP A 268 -20.29 -24.84 -3.73
CA TRP A 268 -21.10 -25.87 -4.38
C TRP A 268 -20.33 -27.16 -4.69
N LEU A 269 -19.00 -27.10 -4.64
CA LEU A 269 -18.07 -28.23 -4.81
C LEU A 269 -17.58 -28.80 -3.47
N ASP A 270 -18.06 -28.32 -2.31
CA ASP A 270 -17.63 -28.81 -1.00
C ASP A 270 -16.09 -28.79 -0.80
N ILE A 271 -15.38 -27.83 -1.40
CA ILE A 271 -13.92 -27.66 -1.28
C ILE A 271 -13.53 -27.25 0.15
N GLU A 272 -14.16 -26.21 0.71
CA GLU A 272 -13.93 -25.76 2.09
C GLU A 272 -14.41 -26.80 3.10
N LEU A 273 -15.57 -27.42 2.83
CA LEU A 273 -16.10 -28.47 3.69
C LEU A 273 -15.12 -29.64 3.83
N ARG A 274 -14.45 -30.05 2.74
CA ARG A 274 -13.43 -31.10 2.76
C ARG A 274 -12.15 -30.62 3.41
N ARG A 275 -11.71 -29.39 3.13
CA ARG A 275 -10.51 -28.81 3.72
C ARG A 275 -10.57 -28.72 5.25
N ASN A 276 -11.73 -28.43 5.81
CA ASN A 276 -11.97 -28.48 7.26
C ASN A 276 -11.80 -29.89 7.87
N LYS A 277 -11.90 -30.96 7.08
CA LYS A 277 -11.64 -32.34 7.54
C LYS A 277 -10.16 -32.70 7.53
N GLY A 278 -9.30 -31.93 6.84
CA GLY A 278 -7.86 -32.19 6.80
C GLY A 278 -7.10 -31.30 5.82
N MET A 279 -6.53 -30.19 6.32
CA MET A 279 -5.80 -29.21 5.49
C MET A 279 -4.56 -29.77 4.78
N GLY A 280 -3.92 -30.82 5.31
CA GLY A 280 -2.75 -31.45 4.67
C GLY A 280 -3.11 -32.38 3.52
N TYR A 281 -4.36 -32.86 3.47
CA TYR A 281 -4.83 -33.77 2.41
C TYR A 281 -5.58 -33.02 1.31
N TYR A 282 -6.31 -31.97 1.68
CA TYR A 282 -7.05 -31.09 0.77
C TYR A 282 -6.37 -29.71 0.69
N PHE A 283 -5.72 -29.45 -0.44
CA PHE A 283 -4.89 -28.26 -0.65
C PHE A 283 -5.72 -26.98 -0.83
N PHE A 284 -6.65 -26.99 -1.78
CA PHE A 284 -7.34 -25.79 -2.26
C PHE A 284 -8.29 -25.18 -1.22
N LYS A 285 -8.23 -23.85 -1.08
CA LYS A 285 -9.34 -23.04 -0.54
C LYS A 285 -10.25 -22.59 -1.65
N TYR A 286 -11.57 -22.61 -1.43
CA TYR A 286 -12.53 -22.19 -2.44
C TYR A 286 -12.38 -20.70 -2.80
N ARG A 287 -12.09 -19.87 -1.79
CA ARG A 287 -11.95 -18.41 -1.96
C ARG A 287 -10.65 -17.99 -2.60
N ASP A 288 -9.63 -18.84 -2.58
CA ASP A 288 -8.32 -18.59 -3.20
C ASP A 288 -8.30 -19.02 -4.69
N ILE A 289 -9.41 -19.60 -5.18
CA ILE A 289 -9.60 -19.99 -6.58
C ILE A 289 -10.33 -18.88 -7.34
N TYR A 290 -9.93 -18.68 -8.59
CA TYR A 290 -10.66 -17.87 -9.55
C TYR A 290 -10.63 -18.58 -10.89
N GLY A 291 -11.78 -19.10 -11.28
CA GLY A 291 -11.87 -20.01 -12.40
C GLY A 291 -13.29 -20.30 -12.82
N ALA A 292 -13.42 -21.00 -13.94
CA ALA A 292 -14.72 -21.33 -14.47
C ALA A 292 -14.75 -22.69 -15.17
N VAL A 293 -15.98 -23.22 -15.21
CA VAL A 293 -16.36 -24.37 -16.02
C VAL A 293 -17.22 -23.86 -17.17
N CYS A 294 -16.78 -24.15 -18.40
CA CYS A 294 -17.44 -23.69 -19.62
C CYS A 294 -18.21 -24.85 -20.27
N LEU A 295 -19.53 -24.68 -20.34
CA LEU A 295 -20.50 -25.60 -20.89
C LEU A 295 -21.09 -25.05 -22.18
N THR A 296 -21.65 -25.93 -22.99
CA THR A 296 -22.46 -25.54 -24.16
C THR A 296 -23.84 -26.18 -24.12
N LYS A 297 -24.84 -25.53 -24.70
CA LYS A 297 -26.18 -26.12 -24.81
C LYS A 297 -26.18 -27.39 -25.67
N GLN A 298 -25.33 -27.43 -26.70
CA GLN A 298 -25.20 -28.58 -27.61
C GLN A 298 -24.62 -29.81 -26.92
N SER A 299 -23.48 -29.68 -26.24
CA SER A 299 -22.76 -30.82 -25.66
C SER A 299 -23.32 -31.25 -24.30
N ASN A 300 -23.97 -30.34 -23.57
CA ASN A 300 -24.44 -30.59 -22.20
C ASN A 300 -25.97 -30.57 -22.08
N ALA A 301 -26.72 -30.93 -23.12
CA ALA A 301 -28.19 -30.78 -23.18
C ALA A 301 -28.97 -31.43 -22.01
N LYS A 302 -28.41 -32.48 -21.39
CA LYS A 302 -29.02 -33.17 -20.23
C LYS A 302 -28.80 -32.44 -18.89
N LEU A 303 -27.88 -31.47 -18.81
CA LEU A 303 -27.81 -30.56 -17.66
C LEU A 303 -28.94 -29.53 -17.79
N GLN A 304 -30.06 -29.82 -17.13
CA GLN A 304 -31.23 -28.96 -17.16
C GLN A 304 -31.15 -27.86 -16.10
N GLU A 305 -31.23 -26.61 -16.56
CA GLU A 305 -31.35 -25.44 -15.70
C GLU A 305 -32.77 -25.39 -15.10
N LYS A 306 -32.90 -24.85 -13.88
CA LYS A 306 -34.21 -24.51 -13.34
C LYS A 306 -34.79 -23.30 -14.08
N ALA A 307 -36.11 -23.13 -14.04
CA ALA A 307 -36.80 -22.04 -14.75
C ALA A 307 -36.25 -20.64 -14.37
N GLY A 308 -35.93 -20.41 -13.09
CA GLY A 308 -35.33 -19.15 -12.62
C GLY A 308 -33.82 -19.03 -12.85
N ARG A 309 -33.19 -20.00 -13.53
CA ARG A 309 -31.73 -20.14 -13.69
C ARG A 309 -30.94 -20.11 -12.36
N GLU A 310 -31.60 -20.44 -11.25
CA GLU A 310 -31.01 -20.64 -9.92
C GLU A 310 -30.42 -22.06 -9.78
N GLY A 311 -29.49 -22.36 -10.69
CA GLY A 311 -28.74 -23.60 -10.75
C GLY A 311 -29.41 -24.68 -11.59
N PHE A 312 -28.83 -25.86 -11.51
CA PHE A 312 -29.29 -27.05 -12.25
C PHE A 312 -30.29 -27.85 -11.42
N GLN A 313 -31.12 -28.65 -12.10
CA GLN A 313 -31.90 -29.70 -11.46
C GLN A 313 -30.95 -30.73 -10.83
N LYS A 314 -31.21 -31.18 -9.59
CA LYS A 314 -30.35 -32.11 -8.85
C LYS A 314 -30.52 -33.57 -9.31
N ASP A 315 -30.47 -33.78 -10.61
CA ASP A 315 -30.62 -35.06 -11.29
C ASP A 315 -29.29 -35.83 -11.40
N LYS A 316 -29.28 -36.91 -12.18
CA LYS A 316 -28.07 -37.72 -12.43
C LYS A 316 -26.99 -36.92 -13.14
N ALA A 317 -27.33 -36.11 -14.13
CA ALA A 317 -26.36 -35.34 -14.91
C ALA A 317 -25.64 -34.33 -14.01
N TYR A 318 -26.37 -33.60 -13.18
CA TYR A 318 -25.76 -32.67 -12.22
C TYR A 318 -24.86 -33.36 -11.19
N ARG A 319 -25.27 -34.51 -10.65
CA ARG A 319 -24.44 -35.26 -9.69
C ARG A 319 -23.13 -35.76 -10.32
N GLN A 320 -23.17 -36.21 -11.57
CA GLN A 320 -21.96 -36.60 -12.30
C GLN A 320 -21.07 -35.39 -12.58
N PHE A 321 -21.66 -34.27 -13.05
CA PHE A 321 -20.95 -33.02 -13.27
C PHE A 321 -20.19 -32.56 -12.01
N LYS A 322 -20.87 -32.51 -10.87
CA LYS A 322 -20.28 -32.16 -9.58
C LYS A 322 -19.19 -33.16 -9.18
N SER A 323 -19.45 -34.46 -9.25
CA SER A 323 -18.52 -35.52 -8.85
C SER A 323 -17.22 -35.53 -9.67
N VAL A 324 -17.30 -35.27 -10.99
CA VAL A 324 -16.11 -35.18 -11.86
C VAL A 324 -15.21 -34.01 -11.44
N LEU A 325 -15.80 -32.83 -11.20
CA LEU A 325 -15.05 -31.65 -10.73
C LEU A 325 -14.47 -31.86 -9.33
N GLU A 326 -15.24 -32.46 -8.42
CA GLU A 326 -14.76 -32.82 -7.09
C GLU A 326 -13.55 -33.75 -7.15
N ASN A 327 -13.57 -34.74 -8.05
CA ASN A 327 -12.45 -35.65 -8.28
C ASN A 327 -11.23 -34.91 -8.86
N LEU A 328 -11.44 -33.98 -9.79
CA LEU A 328 -10.37 -33.15 -10.36
C LEU A 328 -9.57 -32.43 -9.25
N PHE A 329 -10.24 -31.69 -8.36
CA PHE A 329 -9.56 -30.98 -7.27
C PHE A 329 -8.89 -31.93 -6.26
N ILE A 330 -9.52 -33.07 -5.94
CA ILE A 330 -8.92 -34.06 -5.03
C ILE A 330 -7.64 -34.66 -5.64
N GLN A 331 -7.68 -35.00 -6.93
CA GLN A 331 -6.57 -35.67 -7.59
C GLN A 331 -5.43 -34.69 -7.88
N LEU A 332 -5.70 -33.44 -8.27
CA LEU A 332 -4.68 -32.41 -8.36
C LEU A 332 -3.94 -32.20 -7.03
N ALA A 333 -4.69 -32.19 -5.92
CA ALA A 333 -4.07 -32.16 -4.60
C ALA A 333 -3.19 -33.39 -4.34
N ALA A 334 -3.65 -34.59 -4.75
CA ALA A 334 -2.90 -35.83 -4.61
C ALA A 334 -1.61 -35.87 -5.44
N ASP A 335 -1.67 -35.35 -6.67
CA ASP A 335 -0.59 -35.45 -7.65
C ASP A 335 0.52 -34.42 -7.39
N PHE A 336 0.17 -33.21 -6.92
CA PHE A 336 1.12 -32.08 -6.82
C PHE A 336 1.32 -31.47 -5.43
N PHE A 337 0.30 -31.49 -4.54
CA PHE A 337 0.32 -30.60 -3.37
C PHE A 337 0.38 -31.33 -2.01
N ARG A 338 0.21 -32.65 -1.99
CA ARG A 338 0.40 -33.47 -0.78
C ARG A 338 1.88 -33.71 -0.53
N LYS A 339 2.22 -34.01 0.73
CA LYS A 339 3.61 -34.25 1.16
C LYS A 339 4.28 -35.45 0.44
N GLU A 340 3.50 -36.46 0.07
CA GLU A 340 3.93 -37.67 -0.63
C GLU A 340 3.43 -37.69 -2.08
N ALA A 341 3.14 -36.51 -2.65
CA ALA A 341 2.63 -36.38 -3.99
C ALA A 341 3.72 -36.76 -5.02
N PRO A 342 3.42 -37.59 -6.03
CA PRO A 342 4.42 -38.07 -6.99
C PRO A 342 5.07 -36.95 -7.81
N LEU A 343 4.33 -35.87 -8.09
CA LEU A 343 4.82 -34.68 -8.79
C LEU A 343 4.97 -33.47 -7.84
N GLY A 344 4.96 -33.69 -6.52
CA GLY A 344 5.01 -32.61 -5.53
C GLY A 344 6.40 -32.11 -5.14
N GLY A 345 7.46 -32.75 -5.66
CA GLY A 345 8.85 -32.40 -5.32
C GLY A 345 9.17 -30.92 -5.57
N TYR A 346 8.82 -30.41 -6.75
CA TYR A 346 9.07 -29.02 -7.12
C TYR A 346 8.27 -28.00 -6.30
N PHE A 347 6.99 -28.29 -6.04
CA PHE A 347 6.16 -27.45 -5.16
C PHE A 347 6.78 -27.31 -3.77
N GLN A 348 7.23 -28.42 -3.20
CA GLN A 348 7.84 -28.44 -1.87
C GLN A 348 9.19 -27.74 -1.84
N GLU A 349 10.03 -27.95 -2.86
CA GLU A 349 11.32 -27.27 -3.03
C GLU A 349 11.15 -25.74 -3.07
N ARG A 350 10.26 -25.24 -3.94
CA ARG A 350 10.01 -23.80 -4.06
C ARG A 350 9.42 -23.22 -2.78
N LYS A 351 8.49 -23.92 -2.15
CA LYS A 351 7.94 -23.49 -0.85
C LYS A 351 9.04 -23.38 0.21
N ASP A 352 9.92 -24.38 0.31
CA ASP A 352 11.01 -24.39 1.29
C ASP A 352 12.05 -23.30 1.00
N GLU A 353 12.32 -23.00 -0.27
CA GLU A 353 13.19 -21.89 -0.69
C GLU A 353 12.62 -20.53 -0.27
N MET A 354 11.36 -20.26 -0.60
CA MET A 354 10.67 -19.01 -0.23
C MET A 354 10.63 -18.83 1.30
N ASP A 355 10.30 -19.89 2.03
CA ASP A 355 10.30 -19.88 3.50
C ASP A 355 11.71 -19.67 4.08
N ARG A 356 12.77 -20.15 3.41
CA ARG A 356 14.16 -19.95 3.83
C ARG A 356 14.58 -18.49 3.63
N LEU A 357 14.27 -17.90 2.47
CA LEU A 357 14.58 -16.51 2.15
C LEU A 357 13.85 -15.55 3.11
N GLU A 358 12.57 -15.78 3.38
CA GLU A 358 11.79 -14.96 4.31
C GLU A 358 12.29 -15.10 5.76
N ARG A 359 12.67 -16.31 6.20
CA ARG A 359 13.31 -16.50 7.51
C ARG A 359 14.64 -15.76 7.62
N ALA A 360 15.46 -15.77 6.57
CA ALA A 360 16.71 -15.03 6.52
C ALA A 360 16.47 -13.51 6.60
N ARG A 361 15.52 -12.99 5.82
CA ARG A 361 15.10 -11.59 5.83
C ARG A 361 14.61 -11.15 7.21
N ARG A 362 13.69 -11.89 7.83
CA ARG A 362 13.17 -11.57 9.19
C ARG A 362 14.27 -11.56 10.24
N LYS A 363 15.18 -12.54 10.21
CA LYS A 363 16.30 -12.60 11.14
C LYS A 363 17.23 -11.39 10.97
N ARG A 364 17.47 -10.96 9.72
CA ARG A 364 18.25 -9.77 9.40
C ARG A 364 17.54 -8.51 9.91
N ASP A 365 16.27 -8.32 9.58
CA ASP A 365 15.48 -7.17 10.04
C ASP A 365 15.44 -7.06 11.57
N GLN A 366 15.30 -8.18 12.28
CA GLN A 366 15.34 -8.20 13.75
C GLN A 366 16.71 -7.79 14.31
N GLN A 367 17.80 -8.29 13.71
CA GLN A 367 19.17 -7.93 14.12
C GLN A 367 19.45 -6.45 13.85
N THR A 368 19.11 -5.96 12.67
CA THR A 368 19.30 -4.56 12.26
C THR A 368 18.47 -3.63 13.14
N THR A 369 17.20 -3.95 13.39
CA THR A 369 16.33 -3.20 14.31
C THR A 369 16.91 -3.16 15.72
N THR A 370 17.37 -4.29 16.26
CA THR A 370 17.97 -4.35 17.60
C THR A 370 19.22 -3.47 17.70
N LYS A 371 20.09 -3.49 16.67
CA LYS A 371 21.28 -2.64 16.62
C LYS A 371 20.94 -1.15 16.52
N ARG A 372 19.95 -0.78 15.70
CA ARG A 372 19.44 0.61 15.60
C ARG A 372 18.89 1.09 16.93
N ASN A 373 18.03 0.32 17.59
CA ASN A 373 17.46 0.69 18.89
C ASN A 373 18.53 0.88 19.98
N LYS A 374 19.58 0.05 19.98
CA LYS A 374 20.72 0.25 20.88
C LYS A 374 21.45 1.57 20.62
N LEU A 375 21.66 1.92 19.34
CA LEU A 375 22.27 3.19 18.97
C LEU A 375 21.38 4.38 19.35
N THR A 376 20.08 4.31 19.06
CA THR A 376 19.10 5.34 19.44
C THR A 376 19.12 5.57 20.95
N ASN A 377 19.01 4.51 21.75
CA ASN A 377 19.05 4.64 23.22
C ASN A 377 20.38 5.23 23.72
N ALA A 378 21.51 4.87 23.10
CA ALA A 378 22.81 5.43 23.47
C ALA A 378 22.91 6.93 23.15
N LEU A 379 22.41 7.35 21.98
CA LEU A 379 22.35 8.75 21.58
C LEU A 379 21.40 9.55 22.47
N ASP A 380 20.23 9.01 22.78
CA ASP A 380 19.24 9.67 23.66
C ASP A 380 19.82 9.90 25.06
N VAL A 381 20.48 8.89 25.64
CA VAL A 381 21.16 9.03 26.96
C VAL A 381 22.30 10.05 26.88
N PHE A 382 23.08 10.06 25.80
CA PHE A 382 24.16 11.03 25.62
C PHE A 382 23.60 12.46 25.57
N PHE A 383 22.60 12.72 24.73
CA PHE A 383 22.01 14.05 24.59
C PHE A 383 21.28 14.51 25.85
N SER A 384 20.67 13.60 26.62
CA SER A 384 20.06 13.96 27.91
C SER A 384 21.13 14.43 28.90
N LYS A 385 22.25 13.72 28.99
CA LYS A 385 23.36 14.08 29.89
C LYS A 385 24.01 15.41 29.52
N THR A 386 24.22 15.66 28.22
CA THR A 386 24.82 16.92 27.77
C THR A 386 23.87 18.11 27.93
N GLN A 387 22.56 17.92 27.71
CA GLN A 387 21.57 18.97 27.98
C GLN A 387 21.47 19.34 29.47
N GLU A 388 21.68 18.37 30.37
CA GLU A 388 21.68 18.58 31.82
C GLU A 388 23.03 19.10 32.35
N SER A 389 24.01 19.36 31.49
CA SER A 389 25.38 19.79 31.86
C SER A 389 26.05 18.86 32.88
N ILE A 390 25.77 17.56 32.80
CA ILE A 390 26.38 16.53 33.64
C ILE A 390 27.90 16.41 33.39
N PRO A 391 28.42 16.41 32.15
CA PRO A 391 29.87 16.33 31.91
C PRO A 391 30.66 17.44 32.62
N GLU A 392 30.15 18.67 32.57
CA GLU A 392 30.74 19.83 33.23
C GLU A 392 30.76 19.65 34.75
N THR A 393 29.70 19.08 35.32
CA THR A 393 29.56 18.80 36.75
C THR A 393 30.52 17.69 37.20
N GLU A 394 30.61 16.60 36.44
CA GLU A 394 31.53 15.48 36.72
C GLU A 394 32.99 15.93 36.66
N ILE A 395 33.36 16.79 35.70
CA ILE A 395 34.70 17.37 35.60
C ILE A 395 34.96 18.39 36.72
N ALA A 396 33.97 19.19 37.12
CA ALA A 396 34.11 20.09 38.26
C ALA A 396 34.36 19.32 39.58
N ALA A 397 33.66 18.20 39.78
CA ALA A 397 33.89 17.31 40.93
C ALA A 397 35.28 16.67 40.89
N LEU A 398 35.70 16.17 39.72
CA LEU A 398 37.04 15.62 39.52
C LEU A 398 38.13 16.68 39.77
N ARG A 399 37.94 17.90 39.28
CA ARG A 399 38.83 19.05 39.53
C ARG A 399 39.01 19.32 41.01
N GLN A 400 37.91 19.35 41.78
CA GLN A 400 37.99 19.59 43.22
C GLN A 400 38.72 18.46 43.94
N HIS A 401 38.48 17.21 43.54
CA HIS A 401 39.15 16.04 44.09
C HIS A 401 40.66 16.08 43.85
N VAL A 402 41.08 16.34 42.61
CA VAL A 402 42.49 16.41 42.22
C VAL A 402 43.20 17.56 42.94
N ARG A 403 42.60 18.75 43.01
CA ARG A 403 43.17 19.89 43.75
C ARG A 403 43.38 19.59 45.24
N ASN A 404 42.43 18.92 45.88
CA ASN A 404 42.56 18.54 47.29
C ASN A 404 43.73 17.56 47.50
N ARG A 405 43.86 16.56 46.63
CA ARG A 405 44.99 15.62 46.66
C ARG A 405 46.33 16.32 46.46
N MET A 406 46.42 17.19 45.45
CA MET A 406 47.64 17.95 45.18
C MET A 406 48.02 18.89 46.34
N LYS A 407 47.03 19.46 47.03
CA LYS A 407 47.27 20.27 48.23
C LYS A 407 47.85 19.43 49.38
N ILE A 408 47.29 18.26 49.66
CA ILE A 408 47.81 17.33 50.69
C ILE A 408 49.27 16.96 50.37
N ALA A 409 49.56 16.65 49.11
CA ALA A 409 50.90 16.34 48.65
C ALA A 409 51.89 17.49 48.88
N SER A 410 51.47 18.74 48.64
CA SER A 410 52.31 19.93 48.83
C SER A 410 52.62 20.27 50.30
N GLU A 411 51.85 19.74 51.26
CA GLU A 411 52.02 19.95 52.70
C GLU A 411 52.87 18.84 53.37
N MET A 412 53.31 17.83 52.60
CA MET A 412 54.13 16.72 53.11
C MET A 412 55.53 17.19 53.52
N SER A 413 56.08 16.57 54.57
CA SER A 413 57.35 16.99 55.17
C SER A 413 58.59 16.51 54.38
N ASP A 414 58.46 15.43 53.61
CA ASP A 414 59.53 14.88 52.78
C ASP A 414 59.35 15.32 51.30
N PRO A 415 60.31 16.05 50.71
CA PRO A 415 60.25 16.50 49.31
C PRO A 415 60.16 15.36 48.29
N ASP A 416 60.75 14.19 48.55
CA ASP A 416 60.73 13.08 47.60
C ASP A 416 59.37 12.37 47.62
N ASP A 417 58.78 12.18 48.81
CA ASP A 417 57.41 11.65 48.95
C ASP A 417 56.37 12.64 48.39
N ALA A 418 56.56 13.94 48.60
CA ALA A 418 55.71 14.99 48.05
C ALA A 418 55.73 14.99 46.51
N SER A 419 56.89 14.77 45.89
CA SER A 419 57.02 14.67 44.43
C SER A 419 56.33 13.41 43.90
N ALA A 420 56.45 12.28 44.58
CA ALA A 420 55.82 11.03 44.16
C ALA A 420 54.28 11.13 44.24
N GLU A 421 53.77 11.68 45.34
CA GLU A 421 52.33 11.85 45.57
C GLU A 421 51.68 12.81 44.56
N LEU A 422 52.38 13.89 44.14
CA LEU A 422 51.92 14.80 43.09
C LEU A 422 51.81 14.12 41.72
N LEU A 423 52.78 13.30 41.34
CA LEU A 423 52.76 12.55 40.08
C LEU A 423 51.66 11.48 40.08
N ASP A 424 51.43 10.83 41.22
CA ASP A 424 50.32 9.87 41.39
C ASP A 424 48.95 10.55 41.32
N ALA A 425 48.81 11.76 41.86
CA ALA A 425 47.58 12.54 41.72
C ALA A 425 47.27 12.92 40.26
N GLU A 426 48.29 13.28 39.47
CA GLU A 426 48.14 13.53 38.02
C GLU A 426 47.79 12.24 37.25
N ARG A 427 48.43 11.12 37.59
CA ARG A 427 48.14 9.82 36.96
C ARG A 427 46.70 9.40 37.23
N GLU A 428 46.23 9.51 38.47
CA GLU A 428 44.86 9.22 38.85
C GLU A 428 43.85 10.15 38.14
N ALA A 429 44.15 11.44 38.03
CA ALA A 429 43.32 12.41 37.30
C ALA A 429 43.14 12.01 35.84
N ASN A 430 44.23 11.66 35.15
CA ASN A 430 44.21 11.24 33.75
C ASN A 430 43.49 9.88 33.57
N GLN A 431 43.63 8.96 34.52
CA GLN A 431 42.90 7.69 34.49
C GLN A 431 41.39 7.90 34.65
N LYS A 432 40.96 8.67 35.65
CA LYS A 432 39.54 8.98 35.88
C LYS A 432 38.93 9.76 34.72
N LEU A 433 39.68 10.68 34.10
CA LEU A 433 39.26 11.36 32.89
C LEU A 433 39.06 10.38 31.72
N ALA A 434 39.98 9.44 31.53
CA ALA A 434 39.87 8.43 30.49
C ALA A 434 38.65 7.51 30.69
N GLU A 435 38.33 7.16 31.94
CA GLU A 435 37.11 6.42 32.29
C GLU A 435 35.86 7.24 31.95
N LEU A 436 35.88 8.54 32.26
CA LEU A 436 34.80 9.46 31.93
C LEU A 436 34.59 9.59 30.41
N GLN A 437 35.65 9.84 29.64
CA GLN A 437 35.61 9.91 28.18
C GLN A 437 35.02 8.63 27.56
N ALA A 438 35.34 7.46 28.13
CA ALA A 438 34.78 6.19 27.67
C ALA A 438 33.25 6.12 27.86
N THR A 439 32.68 6.74 28.89
CA THR A 439 31.21 6.79 29.10
C THR A 439 30.47 7.66 28.09
N TYR A 440 31.16 8.62 27.47
CA TYR A 440 30.61 9.52 26.44
C TYR A 440 30.97 9.09 25.01
N THR A 441 31.68 7.97 24.85
CA THR A 441 32.06 7.44 23.53
C THR A 441 31.06 6.38 23.07
N ILE A 442 30.33 6.68 22.00
CA ILE A 442 29.40 5.75 21.35
C ILE A 442 30.06 5.10 20.13
N ALA A 443 29.98 3.77 20.03
CA ALA A 443 30.46 3.04 18.86
C ALA A 443 29.35 2.87 17.81
N ARG A 444 29.64 3.22 16.55
CA ARG A 444 28.72 2.98 15.44
C ARG A 444 28.62 1.47 15.13
N PRO A 445 27.42 0.87 15.08
CA PRO A 445 27.26 -0.50 14.63
C PRO A 445 27.63 -0.62 13.15
N ARG A 446 28.54 -1.55 12.80
CA ARG A 446 28.90 -1.85 11.41
C ARG A 446 27.87 -2.75 10.73
N GLY A 447 27.73 -2.58 9.41
CA GLY A 447 26.86 -3.41 8.59
C GLY A 447 25.38 -3.15 8.85
N VAL A 448 25.02 -1.91 9.25
CA VAL A 448 23.65 -1.48 9.54
C VAL A 448 23.38 -0.15 8.87
N GLY A 449 22.44 -0.13 7.92
CA GLY A 449 21.98 1.12 7.34
C GLY A 449 21.20 1.96 8.37
N LEU A 450 21.53 3.25 8.49
CA LEU A 450 20.85 4.18 9.40
C LEU A 450 19.67 4.84 8.71
N THR A 451 18.62 5.16 9.47
CA THR A 451 17.52 6.00 8.99
C THR A 451 17.98 7.45 8.83
N LYS A 452 17.27 8.26 8.04
CA LYS A 452 17.63 9.69 7.87
C LYS A 452 17.75 10.44 9.20
N LYS A 453 16.81 10.20 10.12
CA LYS A 453 16.85 10.76 11.47
C LYS A 453 18.12 10.32 12.23
N LEU A 454 18.39 9.01 12.27
CA LEU A 454 19.50 8.46 13.04
C LEU A 454 20.87 8.89 12.48
N THR A 455 20.98 9.09 11.16
CA THR A 455 22.16 9.69 10.52
C THR A 455 22.42 11.10 11.03
N ARG A 456 21.38 11.94 11.14
CA ARG A 456 21.50 13.31 11.69
C ARG A 456 21.85 13.30 13.17
N ASP A 457 21.18 12.45 13.96
CA ASP A 457 21.47 12.30 15.39
C ASP A 457 22.93 11.88 15.60
N TRP A 458 23.46 11.02 14.73
CA TRP A 458 24.86 10.60 14.73
C TRP A 458 25.85 11.73 14.36
N GLU A 459 25.51 12.55 13.36
CA GLU A 459 26.32 13.71 12.99
C GLU A 459 26.33 14.77 14.10
N ALA A 460 25.17 15.03 14.71
CA ALA A 460 25.06 15.92 15.87
C ALA A 460 25.87 15.39 17.06
N TYR A 461 25.84 14.08 17.32
CA TYR A 461 26.68 13.46 18.34
C TYR A 461 28.17 13.68 18.07
N LYS A 462 28.64 13.54 16.82
CA LYS A 462 30.05 13.79 16.49
C LYS A 462 30.46 15.24 16.77
N MET A 463 29.62 16.20 16.39
CA MET A 463 29.90 17.62 16.66
C MET A 463 29.97 17.90 18.16
N GLU A 464 29.02 17.35 18.93
CA GLU A 464 28.99 17.52 20.38
C GLU A 464 30.16 16.79 21.06
N GLN A 465 30.57 15.63 20.58
CA GLN A 465 31.75 14.92 21.07
C GLN A 465 33.03 15.76 20.88
N VAL A 466 33.19 16.41 19.72
CA VAL A 466 34.31 17.33 19.47
C VAL A 466 34.26 18.50 20.45
N ARG A 467 33.08 19.09 20.67
CA ARG A 467 32.89 20.17 21.65
C ARG A 467 33.29 19.74 23.06
N LEU A 468 32.82 18.59 23.56
CA LEU A 468 33.21 18.08 24.88
C LEU A 468 34.72 17.89 25.00
N GLU A 469 35.37 17.38 23.94
CA GLU A 469 36.82 17.19 23.92
C GLU A 469 37.58 18.53 23.96
N GLU A 470 37.15 19.53 23.19
CA GLU A 470 37.82 20.83 23.07
C GLU A 470 37.54 21.78 24.24
N GLU A 471 36.28 21.82 24.72
CA GLU A 471 35.83 22.79 25.74
C GLU A 471 35.94 22.26 27.17
N ILE A 472 35.91 20.94 27.37
CA ILE A 472 35.82 20.35 28.70
C ILE A 472 37.04 19.47 29.03
N PHE A 473 37.27 18.41 28.24
CA PHE A 473 38.28 17.40 28.58
C PHE A 473 39.71 17.91 28.37
N THR A 474 40.01 18.51 27.21
CA THR A 474 41.35 19.05 26.91
C THR A 474 41.76 20.18 27.87
N PRO A 475 40.89 21.16 28.20
CA PRO A 475 41.22 22.21 29.16
C PRO A 475 41.49 21.66 30.56
N PHE A 476 40.74 20.63 31.00
CA PHE A 476 40.98 19.99 32.29
C PHE A 476 42.38 19.35 32.38
N VAL A 477 42.83 18.63 31.34
CA VAL A 477 44.19 18.06 31.30
C VAL A 477 45.26 19.14 31.41
N LYS A 478 45.09 20.26 30.68
CA LYS A 478 46.02 21.40 30.74
C LYS A 478 46.04 22.02 32.14
N GLU A 479 44.87 22.24 32.73
CA GLU A 479 44.72 22.83 34.07
C GLU A 479 45.39 21.97 35.16
N VAL A 480 45.22 20.64 35.11
CA VAL A 480 45.88 19.70 36.03
C VAL A 480 47.40 19.83 35.91
N GLY A 481 47.93 19.87 34.68
CA GLY A 481 49.35 20.02 34.43
C GLY A 481 49.94 21.35 34.92
N GLU A 482 49.23 22.46 34.72
CA GLU A 482 49.62 23.80 35.20
C GLU A 482 49.55 23.92 36.72
N THR A 483 48.48 23.37 37.33
CA THR A 483 48.30 23.37 38.79
C THR A 483 49.43 22.62 39.48
N LEU A 484 49.77 21.44 38.98
CA LEU A 484 50.91 20.64 39.47
C LEU A 484 52.23 21.42 39.34
N GLY A 485 52.47 22.06 38.19
CA GLY A 485 53.66 22.89 37.98
C GLY A 485 53.76 24.06 38.97
N SER A 486 52.64 24.75 39.25
CA SER A 486 52.60 25.87 40.19
C SER A 486 52.78 25.44 41.64
N MET A 487 52.16 24.33 42.06
CA MET A 487 52.27 23.79 43.42
C MET A 487 53.68 23.26 43.71
N ALA A 488 54.29 22.56 42.75
CA ALA A 488 55.67 22.12 42.86
C ALA A 488 56.66 23.29 43.02
N ALA A 489 56.44 24.37 42.27
CA ALA A 489 57.26 25.58 42.37
C ALA A 489 57.09 26.31 43.72
N GLN A 490 55.86 26.39 44.24
CA GLN A 490 55.56 27.01 45.54
C GLN A 490 56.14 26.22 46.72
N ALA A 491 56.08 24.89 46.66
CA ALA A 491 56.62 24.00 47.67
C ALA A 491 58.15 23.75 47.53
N LYS A 492 58.81 24.33 46.52
CA LYS A 492 60.23 24.10 46.16
C LYS A 492 60.57 22.63 45.93
N ILE A 493 59.63 21.85 45.39
CA ILE A 493 59.79 20.43 45.08
C ILE A 493 60.40 20.32 43.67
N TYR A 494 61.49 19.57 43.53
CA TYR A 494 62.08 19.28 42.22
C TYR A 494 61.32 18.14 41.54
N ILE A 495 60.72 18.42 40.38
CA ILE A 495 60.05 17.41 39.55
C ILE A 495 60.90 17.12 38.31
N ASP A 496 61.29 15.85 38.13
CA ASP A 496 61.96 15.40 36.92
C ASP A 496 60.97 15.34 35.73
N GLN A 497 60.99 16.39 34.91
CA GLN A 497 60.12 16.53 33.74
C GLN A 497 60.33 15.43 32.69
N ARG A 498 61.55 14.88 32.58
CA ARG A 498 61.86 13.81 31.63
C ARG A 498 61.21 12.50 32.09
N ARG A 499 61.34 12.18 33.37
CA ARG A 499 60.71 11.00 33.97
C ARG A 499 59.18 11.10 33.89
N ARG A 500 58.60 12.27 34.19
CA ARG A 500 57.15 12.53 34.05
C ARG A 500 56.64 12.31 32.62
N LEU A 501 57.32 12.88 31.62
CA LEU A 501 56.93 12.71 30.21
C LEU A 501 57.04 11.24 29.76
N GLN A 502 58.11 10.55 30.18
CA GLN A 502 58.27 9.12 29.89
C GLN A 502 57.15 8.27 30.49
N GLU A 503 56.77 8.53 31.74
CA GLU A 503 55.67 7.81 32.40
C GLU A 503 54.31 8.08 31.74
N LEU A 504 54.03 9.32 31.30
CA LEU A 504 52.80 9.64 30.56
C LEU A 504 52.73 8.94 29.20
N ILE A 505 53.82 8.95 28.42
CA ILE A 505 53.88 8.27 27.13
C ILE A 505 53.77 6.74 27.33
N GLN A 506 54.45 6.20 28.34
CA GLN A 506 54.40 4.77 28.63
C GLN A 506 52.99 4.33 29.03
N ASN A 507 52.27 5.10 29.83
CA ASN A 507 50.88 4.82 30.19
C ASN A 507 49.94 4.83 28.97
N ILE A 508 50.12 5.78 28.05
CA ILE A 508 49.35 5.81 26.78
C ILE A 508 49.67 4.56 25.95
N ALA A 509 50.95 4.22 25.80
CA ALA A 509 51.39 3.06 25.04
C ALA A 509 50.87 1.75 25.65
N ASP A 510 50.93 1.59 26.97
CA ASP A 510 50.44 0.41 27.69
C ASP A 510 48.92 0.27 27.57
N LYS A 511 48.17 1.38 27.66
CA LYS A 511 46.72 1.39 27.42
C LYS A 511 46.36 0.94 26.00
N GLN A 512 47.02 1.52 24.99
CA GLN A 512 46.79 1.16 23.59
C GLN A 512 47.18 -0.30 23.31
N ASN A 513 48.28 -0.78 23.88
CA ASN A 513 48.71 -2.17 23.77
C ASN A 513 47.73 -3.14 24.44
N ALA A 514 47.18 -2.80 25.61
CA ALA A 514 46.17 -3.61 26.28
C ALA A 514 44.88 -3.71 25.44
N GLN A 515 44.44 -2.61 24.84
CA GLN A 515 43.30 -2.58 23.93
C GLN A 515 43.55 -3.45 22.69
N MET A 516 44.71 -3.29 22.04
CA MET A 516 45.11 -4.11 20.88
C MET A 516 45.19 -5.59 21.20
N ARG A 517 45.72 -5.97 22.38
CA ARG A 517 45.75 -7.38 22.82
C ARG A 517 44.36 -7.97 23.03
N THR A 518 43.44 -7.17 23.55
CA THR A 518 42.05 -7.59 23.77
C THR A 518 41.37 -7.89 22.43
N GLU A 519 41.51 -7.00 21.45
CA GLU A 519 41.01 -7.19 20.08
C GLU A 519 41.67 -8.39 19.40
N ALA A 520 42.99 -8.54 19.51
CA ALA A 520 43.71 -9.69 18.95
C ALA A 520 43.23 -11.03 19.54
N THR A 521 42.96 -11.07 20.84
CA THR A 521 42.45 -12.26 21.53
C THR A 521 41.01 -12.58 21.08
N ALA A 522 40.17 -11.57 20.93
CA ALA A 522 38.80 -11.70 20.42
C ALA A 522 38.78 -12.23 18.97
N LEU A 523 39.68 -11.72 18.13
CA LEU A 523 39.87 -12.18 16.75
C LEU A 523 40.28 -13.65 16.72
N GLN A 524 41.31 -14.03 17.49
CA GLN A 524 41.81 -15.40 17.54
C GLN A 524 40.75 -16.40 18.00
N LYS A 525 39.94 -16.01 19.00
CA LYS A 525 38.79 -16.80 19.45
C LYS A 525 37.76 -16.99 18.33
N THR A 526 37.38 -15.90 17.66
CA THR A 526 36.39 -15.91 16.58
C THR A 526 36.85 -16.79 15.41
N THR A 527 38.10 -16.70 14.98
CA THR A 527 38.66 -17.57 13.93
C THR A 527 38.64 -19.05 14.35
N GLY A 528 38.99 -19.34 15.61
CA GLY A 528 38.94 -20.69 16.16
C GLY A 528 37.52 -21.28 16.16
N ASP A 529 36.54 -20.48 16.55
CA ASP A 529 35.13 -20.88 16.59
C ASP A 529 34.55 -21.07 15.18
N THR A 530 34.88 -20.18 14.23
CA THR A 530 34.49 -20.32 12.82
C THR A 530 35.06 -21.60 12.19
N LYS A 531 36.35 -21.90 12.44
CA LYS A 531 36.97 -23.15 11.97
C LYS A 531 36.26 -24.38 12.54
N LYS A 532 35.97 -24.39 13.85
CA LYS A 532 35.24 -25.50 14.48
C LYS A 532 33.84 -25.68 13.86
N ALA A 533 33.11 -24.58 13.65
CA ALA A 533 31.79 -24.61 13.04
C ALA A 533 31.83 -25.20 11.62
N ALA A 534 32.76 -24.76 10.77
CA ALA A 534 32.89 -25.27 9.41
C ALA A 534 33.21 -26.79 9.38
N VAL A 535 34.14 -27.24 10.22
CA VAL A 535 34.49 -28.67 10.33
C VAL A 535 33.31 -29.50 10.85
N ASN A 536 32.56 -28.99 11.83
CA ASN A 536 31.39 -29.67 12.36
C ASN A 536 30.28 -29.78 11.30
N THR A 537 30.02 -28.73 10.51
CA THR A 537 29.07 -28.78 9.40
C THR A 537 29.47 -29.81 8.36
N ALA A 538 30.75 -29.89 7.99
CA ALA A 538 31.27 -30.91 7.09
C ALA A 538 31.06 -32.33 7.61
N ARG A 539 31.37 -32.57 8.90
CA ARG A 539 31.14 -33.86 9.53
C ARG A 539 29.66 -34.23 9.59
N SER A 540 28.79 -33.30 9.94
CA SER A 540 27.34 -33.54 10.00
C SER A 540 26.75 -33.82 8.63
N ALA A 541 27.16 -33.09 7.59
CA ALA A 541 26.71 -33.32 6.21
C ALA A 541 27.10 -34.73 5.71
N LEU A 542 28.36 -35.14 5.96
CA LEU A 542 28.82 -36.49 5.63
C LEU A 542 28.10 -37.58 6.43
N LYS A 543 27.75 -37.29 7.70
CA LYS A 543 26.97 -38.20 8.54
C LYS A 543 25.53 -38.33 8.03
N GLU A 544 24.84 -37.23 7.73
CA GLU A 544 23.47 -37.23 7.18
C GLU A 544 23.38 -38.05 5.89
N LEU A 545 24.34 -37.89 4.96
CA LEU A 545 24.38 -38.69 3.74
C LEU A 545 24.58 -40.18 4.04
N ARG A 546 25.48 -40.52 4.97
CA ARG A 546 25.71 -41.91 5.37
C ARG A 546 24.46 -42.53 6.00
N ASP A 547 23.81 -41.80 6.91
CA ASP A 547 22.60 -42.26 7.59
C ASP A 547 21.47 -42.50 6.57
N ALA A 548 21.30 -41.61 5.57
CA ALA A 548 20.33 -41.79 4.50
C ALA A 548 20.63 -43.02 3.62
N ILE A 549 21.91 -43.28 3.30
CA ILE A 549 22.31 -44.47 2.55
C ILE A 549 22.04 -45.75 3.34
N GLU A 550 22.34 -45.76 4.65
CA GLU A 550 22.04 -46.92 5.51
C GLU A 550 20.54 -47.15 5.65
N GLU A 551 19.73 -46.09 5.78
CA GLU A 551 18.28 -46.19 5.83
C GLU A 551 17.69 -46.78 4.53
N VAL A 552 18.22 -46.37 3.37
CA VAL A 552 17.84 -46.95 2.07
C VAL A 552 18.23 -48.43 1.97
N LYS A 553 19.41 -48.82 2.50
CA LYS A 553 19.83 -50.23 2.54
C LYS A 553 18.94 -51.06 3.46
N ASP A 554 18.58 -50.52 4.62
CA ASP A 554 17.69 -51.18 5.57
C ASP A 554 16.29 -51.35 4.97
N ASP A 555 15.75 -50.31 4.33
CA ASP A 555 14.47 -50.37 3.61
C ASP A 555 14.51 -51.44 2.50
N LEU A 556 15.59 -51.50 1.73
CA LEU A 556 15.79 -52.51 0.70
C LEU A 556 15.86 -53.93 1.28
N ALA A 557 16.52 -54.12 2.42
CA ALA A 557 16.68 -55.42 3.07
C ALA A 557 15.35 -55.99 3.61
N HIS A 558 14.40 -55.11 3.97
CA HIS A 558 13.07 -55.50 4.47
C HIS A 558 12.00 -55.59 3.37
N LYS A 559 12.32 -55.20 2.14
CA LYS A 559 11.38 -55.22 1.02
C LYS A 559 11.41 -56.58 0.35
N ASP A 560 10.26 -57.25 0.28
CA ASP A 560 10.14 -58.51 -0.44
C ASP A 560 10.16 -58.24 -1.95
N LEU A 561 11.20 -58.75 -2.63
CA LEU A 561 11.44 -58.54 -4.06
C LEU A 561 10.98 -59.73 -4.92
N SER A 562 10.42 -60.77 -4.29
CA SER A 562 10.16 -62.08 -4.92
C SER A 562 9.11 -62.04 -6.03
N ASP A 563 8.15 -61.12 -5.94
CA ASP A 563 6.96 -61.05 -6.82
C ASP A 563 6.92 -59.80 -7.72
N LEU A 564 7.95 -58.95 -7.69
CA LEU A 564 7.97 -57.68 -8.43
C LEU A 564 8.38 -57.86 -9.91
N GLN A 565 7.66 -57.21 -10.81
CA GLN A 565 8.01 -57.13 -12.23
C GLN A 565 9.25 -56.24 -12.45
N PRO A 566 10.01 -56.41 -13.55
CA PRO A 566 11.20 -55.60 -13.84
C PRO A 566 10.95 -54.09 -13.85
N GLN A 567 9.76 -53.64 -14.26
CA GLN A 567 9.37 -52.22 -14.21
C GLN A 567 9.19 -51.70 -12.78
N GLU A 568 8.60 -52.49 -11.88
CA GLU A 568 8.38 -52.11 -10.48
C GLU A 568 9.71 -52.06 -9.70
N ILE A 569 10.67 -52.92 -10.06
CA ILE A 569 12.03 -52.88 -9.50
C ILE A 569 12.73 -51.56 -9.90
N GLU A 570 12.57 -51.12 -11.15
CA GLU A 570 13.16 -49.86 -11.62
C GLU A 570 12.51 -48.64 -10.95
N GLU A 571 11.20 -48.65 -10.69
CA GLU A 571 10.52 -47.60 -9.92
C GLU A 571 11.03 -47.52 -8.47
N VAL A 572 11.19 -48.67 -7.82
CA VAL A 572 11.75 -48.73 -6.45
C VAL A 572 13.19 -48.23 -6.42
N ARG A 573 14.01 -48.63 -7.40
CA ARG A 573 15.38 -48.14 -7.56
C ARG A 573 15.41 -46.63 -7.76
N SER A 574 14.60 -46.11 -8.70
CA SER A 574 14.50 -44.67 -8.98
C SER A 574 14.09 -43.89 -7.73
N THR A 575 13.18 -44.43 -6.91
CA THR A 575 12.75 -43.79 -5.66
C THR A 575 13.90 -43.69 -4.65
N TYR A 576 14.69 -44.76 -4.49
CA TYR A 576 15.85 -44.77 -3.60
C TYR A 576 17.00 -43.89 -4.10
N GLU A 577 17.28 -43.89 -5.41
CA GLU A 577 18.26 -43.00 -6.04
C GLU A 577 17.89 -41.53 -5.82
N GLN A 578 16.63 -41.15 -6.11
CA GLN A 578 16.14 -39.79 -5.87
C GLN A 578 16.28 -39.35 -4.40
N ARG A 579 16.03 -40.25 -3.45
CA ARG A 579 16.17 -39.97 -2.02
C ARG A 579 17.63 -39.72 -1.62
N ILE A 580 18.57 -40.52 -2.12
CA ILE A 580 20.01 -40.35 -1.86
C ILE A 580 20.50 -39.06 -2.53
N ASP A 581 20.13 -38.84 -3.79
CA ASP A 581 20.54 -37.67 -4.57
C ASP A 581 20.01 -36.37 -3.94
N ALA A 582 18.77 -36.36 -3.45
CA ALA A 582 18.21 -35.21 -2.75
C ALA A 582 19.02 -34.85 -1.48
N VAL A 583 19.41 -35.86 -0.67
CA VAL A 583 20.23 -35.63 0.52
C VAL A 583 21.66 -35.20 0.14
N ALA A 584 22.23 -35.80 -0.91
CA ALA A 584 23.57 -35.48 -1.40
C ALA A 584 23.65 -34.06 -1.96
N LEU A 585 22.68 -33.66 -2.79
CA LEU A 585 22.60 -32.31 -3.36
C LEU A 585 22.47 -31.27 -2.26
N ARG A 586 21.51 -31.45 -1.34
CA ARG A 586 21.30 -30.55 -0.19
C ARG A 586 22.58 -30.38 0.65
N ASN A 587 23.28 -31.47 0.92
CA ASN A 587 24.50 -31.43 1.72
C ASN A 587 25.69 -30.84 0.95
N THR A 588 25.77 -31.05 -0.36
CA THR A 588 26.79 -30.43 -1.23
C THR A 588 26.61 -28.92 -1.28
N GLU A 589 25.37 -28.42 -1.42
CA GLU A 589 25.06 -26.99 -1.37
C GLU A 589 25.37 -26.37 0.00
N LYS A 590 25.03 -27.04 1.10
CA LYS A 590 25.43 -26.62 2.45
C LYS A 590 26.96 -26.47 2.56
N LEU A 591 27.74 -27.39 2.00
CA LEU A 591 29.20 -27.29 2.01
C LEU A 591 29.73 -26.22 1.06
N GLY A 592 29.11 -26.06 -0.11
CA GLY A 592 29.40 -25.00 -1.07
C GLY A 592 29.23 -23.61 -0.46
N SER A 593 28.10 -23.36 0.21
CA SER A 593 27.85 -22.10 0.90
C SER A 593 28.86 -21.80 2.02
N VAL A 594 29.24 -22.80 2.84
CA VAL A 594 30.29 -22.62 3.86
C VAL A 594 31.63 -22.31 3.22
N ARG A 595 31.97 -22.98 2.11
CA ARG A 595 33.20 -22.74 1.35
C ARG A 595 33.24 -21.32 0.80
N GLU A 596 32.15 -20.84 0.20
CA GLU A 596 32.04 -19.48 -0.35
C GLU A 596 32.13 -18.41 0.74
N LEU A 597 31.48 -18.61 1.89
CA LEU A 597 31.63 -17.72 3.04
C LEU A 597 33.08 -17.61 3.51
N LEU A 598 33.80 -18.75 3.61
CA LEU A 598 35.20 -18.76 4.02
C LEU A 598 36.12 -18.15 2.94
N ALA A 599 35.83 -18.40 1.67
CA ALA A 599 36.56 -17.80 0.55
C ALA A 599 36.40 -16.27 0.56
N GLY A 600 35.17 -15.76 0.73
CA GLY A 600 34.90 -14.32 0.82
C GLY A 600 35.57 -13.64 2.01
N ILE A 601 35.61 -14.30 3.18
CA ILE A 601 36.37 -13.80 4.34
C ILE A 601 37.87 -13.75 4.04
N THR A 602 38.41 -14.79 3.40
CA THR A 602 39.85 -14.88 3.08
C THR A 602 40.26 -13.81 2.08
N GLU A 603 39.47 -13.64 1.01
CA GLU A 603 39.71 -12.64 -0.03
C GLU A 603 39.63 -11.21 0.54
N GLY A 604 38.63 -10.92 1.38
CA GLY A 604 38.50 -9.62 2.05
C GLY A 604 39.66 -9.30 3.01
N LEU A 605 40.24 -10.31 3.67
CA LEU A 605 41.39 -10.14 4.54
C LEU A 605 42.71 -9.96 3.78
N GLU A 606 42.89 -10.67 2.66
CA GLU A 606 44.13 -10.65 1.87
C GLU A 606 44.27 -9.40 1.00
N GLN A 607 43.17 -8.92 0.40
CA GLN A 607 43.24 -7.82 -0.56
C GLN A 607 43.34 -6.42 0.06
N ARG A 608 43.33 -6.28 1.41
CA ARG A 608 43.17 -4.98 2.09
C ARG A 608 42.10 -4.12 1.41
N MET A 609 40.98 -4.72 1.01
CA MET A 609 39.94 -3.95 0.35
C MET A 609 39.47 -2.85 1.31
N GLU A 610 39.54 -1.59 0.87
CA GLU A 610 39.02 -0.45 1.62
C GLU A 610 37.51 -0.58 1.87
N ILE A 611 36.83 -1.46 1.13
CA ILE A 611 35.39 -1.73 1.20
C ILE A 611 35.20 -3.22 1.50
N ASN A 612 34.74 -3.55 2.71
CA ASN A 612 34.38 -4.91 3.09
C ASN A 612 32.95 -5.25 2.66
N GLN A 613 32.60 -6.55 2.62
CA GLN A 613 31.20 -7.00 2.41
C GLN A 613 30.22 -6.34 3.39
N LEU A 614 30.65 -6.06 4.62
CA LEU A 614 29.84 -5.34 5.61
C LEU A 614 29.52 -3.90 5.17
N ASP A 615 30.47 -3.21 4.54
CA ASP A 615 30.29 -1.83 4.06
C ASP A 615 29.34 -1.79 2.86
N MET A 616 29.41 -2.79 1.97
CA MET A 616 28.44 -2.98 0.88
C MET A 616 27.03 -3.24 1.43
N THR A 617 26.90 -4.15 2.41
CA THR A 617 25.58 -4.41 3.03
C THR A 617 25.02 -3.19 3.75
N GLU A 618 25.87 -2.37 4.34
CA GLU A 618 25.48 -1.12 5.00
C GLU A 618 24.99 -0.08 3.99
N ALA A 619 25.69 0.07 2.86
CA ALA A 619 25.27 0.95 1.77
C ALA A 619 23.92 0.53 1.19
N MET A 620 23.75 -0.77 0.86
CA MET A 620 22.48 -1.31 0.36
C MET A 620 21.35 -1.16 1.39
N GLU A 621 21.59 -1.42 2.67
CA GLU A 621 20.57 -1.23 3.71
C GLU A 621 20.17 0.23 3.87
N THR A 622 21.11 1.16 3.73
CA THR A 622 20.84 2.59 3.80
C THR A 622 19.98 3.03 2.62
N GLU A 623 20.29 2.54 1.42
CA GLU A 623 19.50 2.78 0.21
C GLU A 623 18.09 2.20 0.33
N ILE A 624 17.96 0.93 0.75
CA ILE A 624 16.65 0.29 1.00
C ILE A 624 15.84 1.08 2.04
N GLN A 625 16.48 1.55 3.11
CA GLN A 625 15.80 2.33 4.14
C GLN A 625 15.31 3.68 3.58
N SER A 626 16.12 4.34 2.76
CA SER A 626 15.73 5.58 2.09
C SER A 626 14.56 5.37 1.13
N LEU A 627 14.57 4.28 0.35
CA LEU A 627 13.48 3.90 -0.55
C LEU A 627 12.20 3.56 0.21
N ARG A 628 12.29 2.85 1.35
CA ARG A 628 11.12 2.56 2.21
C ARG A 628 10.49 3.84 2.75
N GLU A 629 11.29 4.74 3.31
CA GLU A 629 10.79 6.03 3.81
C GLU A 629 10.15 6.87 2.68
N GLN A 630 10.70 6.79 1.47
CA GLN A 630 10.11 7.44 0.31
C GLN A 630 8.78 6.79 -0.11
N ALA A 631 8.69 5.46 -0.13
CA ALA A 631 7.48 4.73 -0.45
C ALA A 631 6.36 5.01 0.55
N ASP A 632 6.65 4.98 1.86
CA ASP A 632 5.69 5.32 2.92
C ASP A 632 5.14 6.75 2.72
N THR A 633 6.02 7.68 2.34
CA THR A 633 5.65 9.07 2.04
C THR A 633 4.77 9.19 0.80
N ASP A 634 5.11 8.46 -0.26
CA ASP A 634 4.33 8.46 -1.48
C ASP A 634 2.96 7.79 -1.26
N GLU A 635 2.88 6.75 -0.42
CA GLU A 635 1.62 6.14 0.01
C GLU A 635 0.76 7.14 0.81
N GLU A 636 1.32 7.80 1.82
CA GLU A 636 0.59 8.83 2.59
C GLU A 636 0.05 9.94 1.68
N LEU A 637 0.86 10.39 0.71
CA LEU A 637 0.46 11.41 -0.26
C LEU A 637 -0.61 10.90 -1.23
N VAL A 638 -0.53 9.65 -1.68
CA VAL A 638 -1.55 9.02 -2.53
C VAL A 638 -2.85 8.87 -1.74
N GLN A 639 -2.81 8.38 -0.51
CA GLN A 639 -3.97 8.26 0.37
C GLN A 639 -4.61 9.63 0.67
N LEU A 640 -3.80 10.65 0.96
CA LEU A 640 -4.28 12.02 1.12
C LEU A 640 -4.88 12.57 -0.18
N GLY A 641 -4.25 12.31 -1.33
CA GLY A 641 -4.75 12.70 -2.65
C GLY A 641 -6.09 12.04 -2.99
N LEU A 642 -6.23 10.74 -2.70
CA LEU A 642 -7.47 9.99 -2.86
C LEU A 642 -8.55 10.48 -1.89
N ALA A 643 -8.22 10.71 -0.62
CA ALA A 643 -9.15 11.24 0.37
C ALA A 643 -9.62 12.64 0.01
N VAL A 644 -8.73 13.52 -0.45
CA VAL A 644 -9.09 14.85 -0.95
C VAL A 644 -9.93 14.75 -2.22
N ALA A 645 -9.63 13.82 -3.14
CA ALA A 645 -10.43 13.62 -4.34
C ALA A 645 -11.86 13.15 -4.03
N VAL A 646 -12.02 12.21 -3.09
CA VAL A 646 -13.32 11.71 -2.61
C VAL A 646 -14.06 12.83 -1.87
N ILE A 647 -13.44 13.49 -0.90
CA ILE A 647 -14.05 14.60 -0.15
C ILE A 647 -14.50 15.71 -1.10
N ASN A 648 -13.69 16.04 -2.10
CA ASN A 648 -14.05 17.09 -3.06
C ASN A 648 -15.16 16.63 -4.02
N HIS A 649 -15.21 15.35 -4.40
CA HIS A 649 -16.34 14.78 -5.13
C HIS A 649 -17.64 14.89 -4.33
N GLU A 650 -17.61 14.52 -3.05
CA GLU A 650 -18.73 14.65 -2.12
C GLU A 650 -19.14 16.12 -1.89
N PHE A 651 -18.19 17.04 -1.78
CA PHE A 651 -18.49 18.48 -1.72
C PHE A 651 -19.19 18.97 -2.98
N VAL A 652 -18.68 18.63 -4.16
CA VAL A 652 -19.31 19.02 -5.44
C VAL A 652 -20.72 18.44 -5.55
N ALA A 653 -20.93 17.19 -5.13
CA ALA A 653 -22.25 16.56 -5.09
C ALA A 653 -23.20 17.28 -4.10
N ALA A 654 -22.74 17.57 -2.88
CA ALA A 654 -23.51 18.29 -1.86
C ALA A 654 -23.89 19.70 -2.32
N ILE A 655 -22.94 20.43 -2.94
CA ILE A 655 -23.18 21.74 -3.51
C ILE A 655 -24.27 21.68 -4.59
N LYS A 656 -24.15 20.71 -5.52
CA LYS A 656 -25.10 20.56 -6.62
C LYS A 656 -26.51 20.25 -6.09
N MET A 657 -26.60 19.43 -5.05
CA MET A 657 -27.85 19.11 -4.37
C MET A 657 -28.49 20.34 -3.71
N ILE A 658 -27.72 21.10 -2.91
CA ILE A 658 -28.22 22.33 -2.27
C ILE A 658 -28.66 23.36 -3.33
N ARG A 659 -27.92 23.49 -4.44
CA ARG A 659 -28.31 24.36 -5.56
C ARG A 659 -29.64 23.93 -6.22
N SER A 660 -29.92 22.63 -6.28
CA SER A 660 -31.20 22.12 -6.79
C SER A 660 -32.34 22.46 -5.84
N GLN A 661 -32.17 22.18 -4.54
CA GLN A 661 -33.15 22.48 -3.51
C GLN A 661 -33.47 23.98 -3.42
N LEU A 662 -32.46 24.85 -3.53
CA LEU A 662 -32.68 26.30 -3.61
C LEU A 662 -33.47 26.69 -4.86
N ARG A 663 -33.26 26.02 -6.00
CA ARG A 663 -34.05 26.27 -7.22
C ARG A 663 -35.51 25.87 -7.06
N GLU A 664 -35.81 24.76 -6.40
CA GLU A 664 -37.18 24.32 -6.11
C GLU A 664 -37.89 25.30 -5.17
N LEU A 665 -37.21 25.71 -4.09
CA LEU A 665 -37.71 26.65 -3.09
C LEU A 665 -38.05 28.03 -3.68
N ARG A 666 -37.47 28.38 -4.83
CA ARG A 666 -37.71 29.65 -5.54
C ARG A 666 -39.17 29.89 -5.84
N SER A 667 -39.92 28.84 -6.20
CA SER A 667 -41.33 28.93 -6.54
C SER A 667 -42.19 29.30 -5.33
N TRP A 668 -41.90 28.70 -4.18
CA TRP A 668 -42.57 28.96 -2.90
C TRP A 668 -42.17 30.30 -2.30
N ALA A 669 -40.90 30.68 -2.40
CA ALA A 669 -40.41 31.98 -1.97
C ALA A 669 -41.01 33.14 -2.77
N ARG A 670 -41.32 32.94 -4.06
CA ARG A 670 -42.03 33.96 -4.88
C ARG A 670 -43.51 34.11 -4.54
N ALA A 671 -44.11 33.11 -3.90
CA ALA A 671 -45.51 33.13 -3.49
C ALA A 671 -45.71 33.73 -2.09
N ASN A 672 -44.63 34.03 -1.36
CA ASN A 672 -44.67 34.58 -0.01
C ASN A 672 -43.69 35.76 0.14
N ASP A 673 -44.24 36.96 0.32
CA ASP A 673 -43.48 38.22 0.38
C ASP A 673 -42.48 38.29 1.55
N ASP A 674 -42.74 37.58 2.66
CA ASP A 674 -41.85 37.54 3.82
C ASP A 674 -40.69 36.53 3.65
N LEU A 675 -40.88 35.49 2.83
CA LEU A 675 -39.88 34.44 2.60
C LEU A 675 -38.88 34.82 1.50
N LEU A 676 -39.28 35.69 0.56
CA LEU A 676 -38.48 36.09 -0.58
C LEU A 676 -37.13 36.73 -0.20
N PRO A 677 -37.03 37.65 0.78
CA PRO A 677 -35.76 38.25 1.20
C PRO A 677 -34.82 37.21 1.82
N ILE A 678 -35.35 36.33 2.67
CA ILE A 678 -34.58 35.26 3.34
C ILE A 678 -34.02 34.28 2.31
N TYR A 679 -34.83 33.88 1.34
CA TYR A 679 -34.39 33.02 0.24
C TYR A 679 -33.27 33.66 -0.60
N GLN A 680 -33.38 34.96 -0.90
CA GLN A 680 -32.35 35.68 -1.64
C GLN A 680 -31.03 35.74 -0.88
N GLU A 681 -31.07 35.94 0.44
CA GLU A 681 -29.89 35.97 1.30
C GLU A 681 -29.22 34.59 1.41
N ILE A 682 -29.99 33.52 1.64
CA ILE A 682 -29.48 32.14 1.67
C ILE A 682 -28.85 31.76 0.34
N ARG A 683 -29.51 32.10 -0.78
CA ARG A 683 -28.99 31.81 -2.11
C ARG A 683 -27.70 32.57 -2.39
N ALA A 684 -27.62 33.86 -2.05
CA ALA A 684 -26.41 34.65 -2.22
C ALA A 684 -25.25 34.06 -1.40
N ASN A 685 -25.49 33.75 -0.12
CA ASN A 685 -24.49 33.12 0.74
C ASN A 685 -24.03 31.75 0.22
N PHE A 686 -24.94 30.97 -0.36
CA PHE A 686 -24.62 29.68 -0.95
C PHE A 686 -23.84 29.81 -2.27
N ASP A 687 -24.23 30.73 -3.16
CA ASP A 687 -23.50 31.03 -4.40
C ASP A 687 -22.07 31.52 -4.08
N HIS A 688 -21.88 32.27 -2.99
CA HIS A 688 -20.55 32.64 -2.48
C HIS A 688 -19.75 31.41 -1.98
N LEU A 689 -20.36 30.51 -1.21
CA LEU A 689 -19.70 29.29 -0.74
C LEU A 689 -19.31 28.35 -1.89
N ASP A 690 -20.19 28.18 -2.87
CA ASP A 690 -19.92 27.39 -4.07
C ASP A 690 -18.82 28.01 -4.93
N ALA A 691 -18.80 29.35 -5.09
CA ALA A 691 -17.71 30.03 -5.77
C ALA A 691 -16.37 29.75 -5.07
N HIS A 692 -16.33 29.79 -3.73
CA HIS A 692 -15.14 29.44 -2.93
C HIS A 692 -14.73 27.96 -3.08
N LEU A 693 -15.70 27.04 -3.20
CA LEU A 693 -15.43 25.61 -3.36
C LEU A 693 -14.98 25.26 -4.80
N ASN A 694 -15.49 25.98 -5.81
CA ASN A 694 -15.04 25.87 -7.19
C ASN A 694 -13.60 26.37 -7.40
N LEU A 695 -13.03 27.12 -6.46
CA LEU A 695 -11.60 27.46 -6.44
C LEU A 695 -10.70 26.24 -6.19
N PHE A 696 -11.24 25.11 -5.70
CA PHE A 696 -10.53 23.84 -5.55
C PHE A 696 -10.61 22.95 -6.80
N THR A 697 -11.53 23.22 -7.73
CA THR A 697 -11.72 22.46 -8.98
C THR A 697 -10.49 22.41 -9.90
N PRO A 698 -9.63 23.45 -10.01
CA PRO A 698 -8.37 23.38 -10.75
C PRO A 698 -7.38 22.33 -10.22
N LEU A 699 -7.57 21.84 -8.99
CA LEU A 699 -6.70 20.85 -8.35
C LEU A 699 -7.08 19.41 -8.69
N GLN A 700 -8.24 19.18 -9.31
CA GLN A 700 -8.88 17.87 -9.32
C GLN A 700 -8.78 17.09 -10.64
N ARG A 701 -8.37 17.70 -11.76
CA ARG A 701 -8.45 17.00 -13.06
C ARG A 701 -7.13 16.94 -13.80
N ARG A 702 -6.83 15.72 -14.27
CA ARG A 702 -5.86 15.27 -15.29
C ARG A 702 -5.88 16.06 -16.63
N LEU A 703 -6.33 17.32 -16.66
CA LEU A 703 -6.67 18.08 -17.87
C LEU A 703 -5.76 19.28 -18.19
N TYR A 704 -4.90 19.75 -17.29
CA TYR A 704 -3.84 20.70 -17.69
C TYR A 704 -2.54 19.94 -17.95
N ARG A 705 -2.47 19.22 -19.07
CA ARG A 705 -1.18 18.68 -19.58
C ARG A 705 -0.30 19.76 -20.23
N LYS A 706 -0.74 21.02 -20.23
CA LYS A 706 -0.02 22.17 -20.81
C LYS A 706 0.13 23.27 -19.77
N GLN A 707 1.34 23.84 -19.72
CA GLN A 707 1.61 25.07 -18.99
C GLN A 707 0.80 26.22 -19.62
N ILE A 708 0.32 27.13 -18.77
CA ILE A 708 -0.37 28.36 -19.21
C ILE A 708 0.35 29.58 -18.63
N ASP A 709 0.18 30.73 -19.28
CA ASP A 709 0.59 32.01 -18.74
C ASP A 709 -0.35 32.42 -17.60
N ILE A 710 0.14 32.36 -16.35
CA ILE A 710 -0.58 32.81 -15.17
C ILE A 710 -0.07 34.20 -14.81
N ARG A 711 -0.96 35.19 -14.74
CA ARG A 711 -0.57 36.57 -14.41
C ARG A 711 -0.60 36.79 -12.91
N GLY A 712 0.32 37.61 -12.39
CA GLY A 712 0.37 37.90 -10.95
C GLY A 712 -0.94 38.47 -10.41
N LYS A 713 -1.65 39.31 -11.18
CA LYS A 713 -3.01 39.77 -10.84
C LYS A 713 -4.02 38.64 -10.61
N GLU A 714 -3.90 37.52 -11.33
CA GLU A 714 -4.78 36.35 -11.19
C GLU A 714 -4.48 35.61 -9.89
N ILE A 715 -3.19 35.52 -9.53
CA ILE A 715 -2.72 34.96 -8.25
C ILE A 715 -3.23 35.81 -7.08
N VAL A 716 -3.07 37.14 -7.12
CA VAL A 716 -3.55 38.05 -6.07
C VAL A 716 -5.08 37.94 -5.94
N HIS A 717 -5.80 37.96 -7.06
CA HIS A 717 -7.26 37.82 -7.05
C HIS A 717 -7.69 36.49 -6.41
N TYR A 718 -7.03 35.40 -6.78
CA TYR A 718 -7.31 34.06 -6.25
C TYR A 718 -7.08 33.97 -4.73
N VAL A 719 -5.93 34.45 -4.25
CA VAL A 719 -5.58 34.43 -2.82
C VAL A 719 -6.51 35.34 -2.01
N ARG A 720 -6.81 36.55 -2.51
CA ARG A 720 -7.73 37.49 -1.85
C ARG A 720 -9.13 36.91 -1.75
N ALA A 721 -9.63 36.30 -2.83
CA ALA A 721 -10.93 35.65 -2.83
C ALA A 721 -10.98 34.51 -1.80
N LEU A 722 -9.97 33.63 -1.79
CA LEU A 722 -9.95 32.47 -0.91
C LEU A 722 -9.86 32.82 0.58
N PHE A 723 -9.07 33.85 0.95
CA PHE A 723 -8.81 34.20 2.34
C PHE A 723 -9.53 35.47 2.83
N SER A 724 -10.41 36.08 2.03
CA SER A 724 -11.12 37.35 2.32
C SER A 724 -11.63 37.44 3.76
N VAL A 725 -12.49 36.50 4.16
CA VAL A 725 -13.09 36.44 5.51
C VAL A 725 -12.03 36.35 6.62
N ARG A 726 -10.95 35.60 6.40
CA ARG A 726 -9.89 35.39 7.39
C ARG A 726 -8.96 36.60 7.50
N LEU A 727 -8.65 37.24 6.38
CA LEU A 727 -7.87 38.48 6.33
C LEU A 727 -8.62 39.61 7.05
N GLU A 728 -9.92 39.76 6.79
CA GLU A 728 -10.78 40.74 7.48
C GLU A 728 -10.90 40.44 8.97
N ARG A 729 -11.22 39.20 9.35
CA ARG A 729 -11.37 38.77 10.75
C ARG A 729 -10.13 39.03 11.59
N HIS A 730 -8.94 38.88 11.00
CA HIS A 730 -7.66 39.06 11.69
C HIS A 730 -7.01 40.42 11.41
N HIS A 731 -7.68 41.34 10.71
CA HIS A 731 -7.17 42.66 10.33
C HIS A 731 -5.77 42.58 9.69
N ILE A 732 -5.59 41.66 8.73
CA ILE A 732 -4.35 41.47 7.98
C ILE A 732 -4.48 42.18 6.64
N HIS A 733 -3.55 43.08 6.32
CA HIS A 733 -3.48 43.72 5.02
C HIS A 733 -2.62 42.88 4.06
N LEU A 734 -3.13 42.64 2.84
CA LEU A 734 -2.42 41.93 1.79
C LEU A 734 -2.17 42.90 0.62
N ASP A 735 -0.92 43.32 0.47
CA ASP A 735 -0.48 44.22 -0.59
C ASP A 735 0.29 43.49 -1.68
N ALA A 736 0.15 43.96 -2.91
CA ALA A 736 0.91 43.50 -4.05
C ALA A 736 1.49 44.70 -4.80
N THR A 737 2.77 44.65 -5.15
CA THR A 737 3.42 45.69 -5.96
C THR A 737 2.90 45.67 -7.40
N GLN A 738 3.06 46.78 -8.11
CA GLN A 738 2.64 46.85 -9.51
C GLN A 738 3.43 45.87 -10.37
N GLU A 739 4.71 45.71 -10.06
CA GLU A 739 5.63 44.74 -10.65
C GLU A 739 5.15 43.29 -10.44
N PHE A 740 4.60 42.96 -9.26
CA PHE A 740 3.97 41.65 -9.04
C PHE A 740 2.72 41.48 -9.89
N LEU A 741 1.83 42.49 -9.93
CA LEU A 741 0.57 42.40 -10.66
C LEU A 741 0.76 42.22 -12.17
N ASP A 742 1.80 42.85 -12.72
CA ASP A 742 2.16 42.80 -14.14
C ASP A 742 3.05 41.59 -14.49
N SER A 743 3.56 40.86 -13.49
CA SER A 743 4.34 39.64 -13.71
C SER A 743 3.51 38.54 -14.39
N THR A 744 4.19 37.68 -15.14
CA THR A 744 3.59 36.49 -15.78
C THR A 744 4.51 35.29 -15.59
N VAL A 745 3.92 34.16 -15.20
CA VAL A 745 4.61 32.90 -14.99
C VAL A 745 4.00 31.80 -15.86
N GLN A 746 4.84 31.09 -16.62
CA GLN A 746 4.45 29.88 -17.32
C GLN A 746 4.51 28.69 -16.37
N SER A 747 3.34 28.18 -15.99
CA SER A 747 3.27 27.01 -15.11
C SER A 747 1.91 26.32 -15.17
N TYR A 748 1.78 25.24 -14.41
CA TYR A 748 0.52 24.55 -14.19
C TYR A 748 -0.25 25.24 -13.04
N PRO A 749 -1.55 25.54 -13.21
CA PRO A 749 -2.40 26.05 -12.12
C PRO A 749 -2.37 25.15 -10.87
N SER A 750 -2.29 23.83 -11.09
CA SER A 750 -2.18 22.82 -10.03
C SER A 750 -0.86 22.88 -9.24
N THR A 751 0.14 23.61 -9.74
CA THR A 751 1.45 23.78 -9.08
C THR A 751 1.52 25.14 -8.38
N ILE A 752 1.23 26.23 -9.10
CA ILE A 752 1.42 27.60 -8.57
C ILE A 752 0.38 27.96 -7.50
N TYR A 753 -0.91 27.75 -7.75
CA TYR A 753 -1.94 28.18 -6.79
C TYR A 753 -1.79 27.53 -5.40
N PRO A 754 -1.55 26.20 -5.28
CA PRO A 754 -1.32 25.57 -3.97
C PRO A 754 -0.13 26.12 -3.20
N VAL A 755 0.95 26.48 -3.89
CA VAL A 755 2.15 27.06 -3.26
C VAL A 755 1.78 28.39 -2.59
N PHE A 756 1.14 29.30 -3.32
CA PHE A 756 0.71 30.58 -2.76
C PHE A 756 -0.33 30.39 -1.64
N VAL A 757 -1.26 29.46 -1.77
CA VAL A 757 -2.24 29.14 -0.71
C VAL A 757 -1.54 28.66 0.56
N ASN A 758 -0.58 27.73 0.45
CA ASN A 758 0.15 27.20 1.60
C ASN A 758 0.99 28.27 2.30
N LEU A 759 1.67 29.13 1.54
CA LEU A 759 2.47 30.23 2.09
C LEU A 759 1.60 31.25 2.82
N ILE A 760 0.49 31.66 2.20
CA ILE A 760 -0.42 32.66 2.78
C ILE A 760 -1.18 32.11 3.99
N ASP A 761 -1.61 30.85 3.98
CA ASP A 761 -2.23 30.22 5.17
C ASP A 761 -1.26 30.17 6.36
N ASN A 762 0.00 29.83 6.09
CA ASN A 762 1.06 29.87 7.10
C ASN A 762 1.25 31.28 7.67
N PHE A 763 1.30 32.31 6.81
CA PHE A 763 1.41 33.70 7.26
C PHE A 763 0.21 34.16 8.09
N ILE A 764 -1.02 33.88 7.65
CA ILE A 764 -2.23 34.21 8.41
C ILE A 764 -2.17 33.55 9.80
N PHE A 765 -1.73 32.28 9.88
CA PHE A 765 -1.62 31.59 11.16
C PHE A 765 -0.64 32.28 12.13
N TRP A 766 0.53 32.69 11.65
CA TRP A 766 1.55 33.33 12.49
C TRP A 766 1.25 34.80 12.80
N LEU A 767 0.45 35.48 11.95
CA LEU A 767 0.05 36.88 12.15
C LEU A 767 -1.19 37.05 13.02
N LYS A 768 -2.07 36.05 13.14
CA LYS A 768 -3.38 36.19 13.80
C LYS A 768 -3.32 36.70 15.24
N ASP A 769 -2.24 36.40 15.96
CA ASP A 769 -2.02 36.75 17.38
C ASP A 769 -0.93 37.83 17.54
N LYS A 770 -0.39 38.39 16.45
CA LYS A 770 0.66 39.41 16.50
C LYS A 770 0.09 40.76 16.99
N PRO A 771 0.72 41.46 17.95
CA PRO A 771 0.36 42.83 18.31
C PRO A 771 0.83 43.85 17.24
N GLY A 772 0.02 44.87 16.99
CA GLY A 772 0.33 45.93 16.01
C GLY A 772 -0.09 45.60 14.58
N GLU A 773 0.54 46.24 13.61
CA GLU A 773 0.23 46.10 12.19
C GLU A 773 0.57 44.69 11.65
N ARG A 774 -0.32 44.13 10.82
CA ARG A 774 -0.22 42.79 10.26
C ARG A 774 -0.25 42.88 8.74
N MET A 775 0.91 42.68 8.13
CA MET A 775 1.12 42.89 6.70
C MET A 775 1.61 41.62 6.04
N ILE A 776 1.05 41.32 4.87
CA ILE A 776 1.59 40.37 3.91
C ILE A 776 1.84 41.15 2.62
N SER A 777 3.05 41.07 2.08
CA SER A 777 3.44 41.74 0.84
C SER A 777 3.86 40.73 -0.22
N LEU A 778 3.35 40.94 -1.43
CA LEU A 778 3.70 40.18 -2.63
C LEU A 778 4.44 41.11 -3.59
N ASP A 779 5.70 40.78 -3.88
CA ASP A 779 6.56 41.59 -4.73
C ASP A 779 7.25 40.72 -5.80
N TYR A 780 7.64 41.34 -6.91
CA TYR A 780 8.35 40.69 -7.99
C TYR A 780 9.48 41.59 -8.48
N THR A 781 10.72 41.23 -8.16
CA THR A 781 11.90 41.97 -8.59
C THR A 781 12.97 41.02 -9.12
N ASN A 782 13.73 41.45 -10.13
CA ASN A 782 14.85 40.70 -10.70
C ASN A 782 14.54 39.24 -11.11
N GLY A 783 13.30 38.93 -11.49
CA GLY A 783 12.90 37.56 -11.87
C GLY A 783 12.57 36.64 -10.69
N VAL A 784 12.41 37.19 -9.49
CA VAL A 784 12.11 36.46 -8.26
C VAL A 784 10.81 36.99 -7.65
N TYR A 785 9.91 36.08 -7.28
CA TYR A 785 8.74 36.39 -6.49
C TYR A 785 9.11 36.41 -5.00
N HIS A 786 8.90 37.54 -4.36
CA HIS A 786 9.10 37.73 -2.93
C HIS A 786 7.74 37.67 -2.23
N ILE A 787 7.56 36.69 -1.34
CA ILE A 787 6.35 36.49 -0.56
C ILE A 787 6.70 36.70 0.90
N GLU A 788 6.19 37.77 1.49
CA GLU A 788 6.70 38.31 2.75
C GLU A 788 5.60 38.59 3.76
N ASN A 789 5.92 38.43 5.05
CA ASN A 789 5.07 38.88 6.14
C ASN A 789 5.89 39.50 7.27
N ASN A 790 5.25 40.38 8.05
CA ASN A 790 5.89 41.01 9.20
C ASN A 790 5.75 40.19 10.51
N GLY A 791 5.62 38.86 10.43
CA GLY A 791 5.39 37.98 11.59
C GLY A 791 6.64 37.69 12.44
N PRO A 792 6.55 36.80 13.44
CA PRO A 792 7.70 36.42 14.25
C PRO A 792 8.80 35.72 13.42
N PRO A 793 10.09 35.90 13.74
CA PRO A 793 11.18 35.22 13.05
C PRO A 793 11.15 33.71 13.19
N ILE A 794 11.73 33.03 12.21
CA ILE A 794 12.05 31.60 12.30
C ILE A 794 13.36 31.46 13.10
N HIS A 795 13.40 30.54 14.07
CA HIS A 795 14.60 30.30 14.87
C HIS A 795 15.74 29.75 13.99
N LYS A 796 16.99 30.20 14.22
CA LYS A 796 18.17 29.82 13.40
C LYS A 796 18.40 28.31 13.21
N ARG A 797 17.93 27.49 14.15
CA ARG A 797 18.07 26.02 14.14
C ARG A 797 17.04 25.33 13.25
N ASP A 798 15.99 26.05 12.84
CA ASP A 798 14.87 25.52 12.09
C ASP A 798 14.89 25.92 10.61
N LEU A 799 15.85 26.75 10.18
CA LEU A 799 15.86 27.35 8.84
C LEU A 799 15.83 26.32 7.71
N GLU A 800 16.55 25.20 7.87
CA GLU A 800 16.49 24.07 6.93
C GLU A 800 15.36 23.11 7.29
N ALA A 801 15.11 22.90 8.58
CA ALA A 801 14.12 21.96 9.10
C ALA A 801 12.67 22.31 8.70
N ILE A 802 12.34 23.60 8.49
CA ILE A 802 10.99 24.03 8.08
C ILE A 802 10.54 23.45 6.72
N PHE A 803 11.49 23.03 5.88
CA PHE A 803 11.21 22.38 4.60
C PHE A 803 11.21 20.85 4.70
N GLU A 804 11.47 20.29 5.89
CA GLU A 804 11.47 18.85 6.12
C GLU A 804 10.08 18.31 6.42
N GLN A 805 9.86 17.06 6.06
CA GLN A 805 8.61 16.36 6.30
C GLN A 805 8.34 16.21 7.80
N GLY A 806 7.12 16.52 8.23
CA GLY A 806 6.66 16.33 9.60
C GLY A 806 7.12 17.41 10.58
N PHE A 807 8.03 18.30 10.16
CA PHE A 807 8.48 19.40 11.00
C PHE A 807 7.40 20.48 11.10
N SER A 808 6.89 20.74 12.31
CA SER A 808 5.96 21.84 12.55
C SER A 808 6.07 22.38 13.98
N ARG A 809 6.06 23.71 14.11
CA ARG A 809 5.85 24.38 15.40
C ARG A 809 4.41 24.84 15.63
N LYS A 810 3.51 24.60 14.68
CA LYS A 810 2.07 24.88 14.79
C LYS A 810 1.41 23.82 15.69
N PRO A 811 0.61 24.19 16.71
CA PRO A 811 -0.13 23.21 17.51
C PRO A 811 -1.03 22.34 16.61
N ARG A 812 -0.84 21.01 16.66
CA ARG A 812 -1.49 20.02 15.76
C ARG A 812 -1.18 20.18 14.26
N GLY A 813 -0.09 20.85 13.90
CA GLY A 813 0.37 20.97 12.52
C GLY A 813 1.06 19.68 12.04
N ARG A 814 0.70 19.21 10.84
CA ARG A 814 1.29 17.99 10.24
C ARG A 814 2.67 18.20 9.62
N GLY A 815 3.12 19.45 9.44
CA GLY A 815 4.46 19.75 8.89
C GLY A 815 4.67 19.38 7.41
N LEU A 816 3.60 19.31 6.62
CA LEU A 816 3.67 18.88 5.21
C LEU A 816 3.65 20.03 4.20
N GLY A 817 3.14 21.21 4.58
CA GLY A 817 2.83 22.29 3.62
C GLY A 817 4.06 22.80 2.85
N LEU A 818 5.11 23.24 3.55
CA LEU A 818 6.32 23.78 2.93
C LEU A 818 7.14 22.69 2.20
N TYR A 819 7.15 21.46 2.73
CA TYR A 819 7.76 20.29 2.09
C TYR A 819 7.12 20.00 0.73
N ILE A 820 5.78 19.90 0.68
CA ILE A 820 5.02 19.67 -0.56
C ILE A 820 5.26 20.81 -1.55
N SER A 821 5.16 22.07 -1.10
CA SER A 821 5.39 23.23 -1.95
C SER A 821 6.79 23.20 -2.58
N ARG A 822 7.85 22.89 -1.82
CA ARG A 822 9.21 22.78 -2.36
C ARG A 822 9.35 21.63 -3.36
N ARG A 823 8.79 20.45 -3.05
CA ARG A 823 8.84 19.26 -3.92
C ARG A 823 8.12 19.46 -5.25
N VAL A 824 6.92 20.07 -5.23
CA VAL A 824 6.13 20.33 -6.44
C VAL A 824 6.82 21.38 -7.32
N LEU A 825 7.39 22.43 -6.72
CA LEU A 825 8.16 23.44 -7.45
C LEU A 825 9.45 22.89 -8.07
N SER A 826 10.20 22.06 -7.34
CA SER A 826 11.46 21.49 -7.84
C SER A 826 11.25 20.57 -9.05
N LYS A 827 10.10 19.87 -9.14
CA LYS A 827 9.74 19.08 -10.33
C LYS A 827 9.56 19.93 -11.58
N GLU A 828 9.20 21.21 -11.42
CA GLU A 828 8.98 22.18 -12.49
C GLU A 828 10.18 23.12 -12.69
N GLY A 829 11.36 22.78 -12.14
CA GLY A 829 12.57 23.60 -12.26
C GLY A 829 12.57 24.90 -11.43
N MET A 830 11.66 25.02 -10.45
CA MET A 830 11.52 26.19 -9.58
C MET A 830 12.09 25.92 -8.19
N THR A 831 12.62 26.96 -7.56
CA THR A 831 13.22 26.89 -6.22
C THR A 831 12.43 27.78 -5.26
N LEU A 832 12.05 27.20 -4.12
CA LEU A 832 11.52 27.92 -2.96
C LEU A 832 12.58 27.95 -1.86
N SER A 833 13.03 29.14 -1.48
CA SER A 833 14.01 29.35 -0.41
C SER A 833 13.56 30.43 0.57
N LEU A 834 14.18 30.43 1.74
CA LEU A 834 14.06 31.53 2.69
C LEU A 834 15.13 32.59 2.37
N ASP A 835 14.80 33.88 2.43
CA ASP A 835 15.77 34.96 2.23
C ASP A 835 16.77 35.02 3.41
N PRO A 836 18.06 34.70 3.20
CA PRO A 836 19.05 34.65 4.29
C PRO A 836 19.56 36.04 4.70
N GLU A 837 19.37 37.07 3.87
CA GLU A 837 19.91 38.42 4.08
C GLU A 837 18.94 39.33 4.85
N ARG A 838 17.73 38.86 5.12
CA ARG A 838 16.72 39.64 5.82
C ARG A 838 16.93 39.64 7.32
N ASN A 839 16.76 40.81 7.94
CA ASN A 839 16.76 40.95 9.40
C ASN A 839 15.61 40.12 10.01
N PRO A 840 15.90 39.14 10.90
CA PRO A 840 14.86 38.31 11.52
C PRO A 840 13.80 39.12 12.27
N ASP A 841 14.17 40.29 12.79
CA ASP A 841 13.26 41.17 13.53
C ASP A 841 12.26 41.92 12.63
N GLU A 842 12.43 41.86 11.30
CA GLU A 842 11.58 42.53 10.30
C GLU A 842 10.58 41.58 9.62
N GLY A 843 10.54 40.30 10.02
CA GLY A 843 9.60 39.30 9.53
C GLY A 843 10.22 38.21 8.66
N VAL A 844 9.36 37.46 7.95
CA VAL A 844 9.76 36.29 7.15
C VAL A 844 9.54 36.58 5.67
N ARG A 845 10.54 36.29 4.84
CA ARG A 845 10.44 36.40 3.38
C ARG A 845 10.83 35.07 2.71
N PHE A 846 9.94 34.58 1.88
CA PHE A 846 10.19 33.46 0.97
C PHE A 846 10.49 33.99 -0.43
N ASN A 847 11.50 33.41 -1.06
CA ASN A 847 11.90 33.70 -2.43
C ASN A 847 11.51 32.50 -3.31
N LEU A 848 10.75 32.78 -4.36
CA LEU A 848 10.38 31.83 -5.39
C LEU A 848 11.03 32.26 -6.71
N SER A 849 11.95 31.44 -7.22
CA SER A 849 12.74 31.74 -8.42
C SER A 849 12.82 30.54 -9.37
N TRP A 850 13.14 30.80 -10.64
CA TRP A 850 13.44 29.77 -11.64
C TRP A 850 14.93 29.52 -11.69
N ASN A 851 15.31 28.25 -11.72
CA ASN A 851 16.68 27.90 -12.09
C ASN A 851 16.83 28.19 -13.59
N LYS A 852 17.44 29.32 -13.96
CA LYS A 852 18.04 29.49 -15.29
C LYS A 852 19.28 28.61 -15.33
N ASN A 853 19.12 27.37 -15.82
CA ASN A 853 20.11 26.42 -16.39
C ASN A 853 19.42 25.02 -16.36
N ASN A 854 19.19 24.29 -17.46
CA ASN A 854 19.98 24.08 -18.67
C ASN A 854 19.12 24.14 -19.95
N ASP A 855 19.57 24.94 -20.91
CA ASP A 855 19.61 24.53 -22.33
C ASP A 855 20.70 23.47 -22.53
#